data_AF-A0A095WP53-F1
#
_entry.id   AF-A0A095WP53-F1
#
_cell.length_a   1.000
_cell.length_b   1.000
_cell.length_c   1.000
_cell.angle_alpha   90.00
_cell.angle_beta   90.00
_cell.angle_gamma   90.00
#
_symmetry.space_group_name_H-M   'P 1'
#
loop_
_entity.id
_entity.type
_entity.pdbx_description
1 polymer ?
#
loop_
_entity_poly.entity_id
_entity_poly.type
_entity_poly.pdbx_seq_one_letter_code
_entity_poly.pdbx_strand_id
1 'polypeptide(L)'
;MHTLKECRVKEKSEAVAEGTVTEQQWVPVQRVVFPGESDTSLWPLYVDWGVAPSSAALSASQGDEKALTLRQFEMPRGVDATRTSMLIPARERLSLATYFNAFPASYWQRWTDVRNIRLTLKLSKRAVVEVMRSSARGTFTPVATRAGSGELSFDIPLNRFGDGGWIWPEITALKEDVELEWGTWSVPSREGDRHANVTVGITTYNLPEDCLTQAERFQAEPEVLDHIAEILIVDQGNKNVKDCERYPRLQEELGSKLRVIEQANLGGSGGFSRGMYEMLKNPDSDYVLLLDDDAVIEPEGLLRALAFAEHTLTPTIVGGHMFNANERTILHSMGETIDAHKFWWGAVNPELATVDLAQRTIRNDPRLNRRIDVAYNGWWMCLIPKPVVAEIGLSLPFFIKWDDSEYGLRAAEHGFPTVSLPGAAVWHVPWTEKDDGLDWQAYFHQRNRWVAALLHSPYPRGASFPKTSLASDVRALLSLQYYSADLRRQGLKDVLLGPGHLHPSMHTRAAEARAKAKEYTDARLMTEAADFPVVHRKKPAPVGTKPDSRAQFISKAIAGITKQFLPEGEHREDRVEDVLSSTDARWWRLANLNSALVSNAEGSGAWRYQRDAKHYRRALAESIALHAELIRRWASLSREYREALPELVSVQAWEKTFGL
;
A
#
# COMPACT_ATOMS: atom_id res chain seq x y z
N MET A 1 70.24 40.42 44.32
CA MET A 1 70.95 39.32 43.66
C MET A 1 69.92 38.57 42.82
N HIS A 2 70.01 38.67 41.48
CA HIS A 2 69.38 37.85 40.40
C HIS A 2 67.88 37.43 40.55
N THR A 3 66.96 37.51 39.57
CA THR A 3 66.98 37.30 38.10
C THR A 3 65.53 37.63 37.62
N LEU A 4 65.24 38.60 36.74
CA LEU A 4 65.10 38.57 35.26
C LEU A 4 64.21 37.46 34.64
N LYS A 5 63.07 37.86 34.04
CA LYS A 5 62.71 37.78 32.58
C LYS A 5 61.19 37.97 32.35
N GLU A 6 60.77 39.10 31.80
CA GLU A 6 60.47 39.36 30.37
C GLU A 6 59.16 38.74 29.86
N CYS A 7 58.11 39.57 29.81
CA CYS A 7 56.88 39.30 29.06
C CYS A 7 56.94 40.13 27.76
N ARG A 8 57.28 39.49 26.63
CA ARG A 8 57.29 40.10 25.29
C ARG A 8 56.00 39.69 24.58
N VAL A 9 55.14 40.67 24.31
CA VAL A 9 53.99 40.54 23.41
C VAL A 9 54.54 40.32 21.99
N LYS A 10 54.18 39.21 21.36
CA LYS A 10 54.37 38.98 19.92
C LYS A 10 52.99 38.97 19.26
N GLU A 11 52.75 39.97 18.43
CA GLU A 11 51.72 39.94 17.39
C GLU A 11 51.94 38.71 16.50
N LYS A 12 50.88 37.93 16.30
CA LYS A 12 50.78 36.96 15.20
C LYS A 12 49.67 37.44 14.27
N SER A 13 50.08 37.87 13.09
CA SER A 13 49.23 37.99 11.91
C SER A 13 48.71 36.61 11.53
N GLU A 14 47.41 36.37 11.72
CA GLU A 14 46.73 35.22 11.12
C GLU A 14 46.54 35.52 9.63
N ALA A 15 47.35 34.83 8.81
CA ALA A 15 47.09 34.71 7.40
C ALA A 15 45.78 33.93 7.22
N VAL A 16 44.80 34.59 6.62
CA VAL A 16 43.57 33.96 6.14
C VAL A 16 43.99 32.91 5.11
N ALA A 17 43.89 31.64 5.49
CA ALA A 17 43.94 30.55 4.52
C ALA A 17 42.70 30.69 3.63
N GLU A 18 42.91 31.08 2.38
CA GLU A 18 41.95 30.90 1.30
C GLU A 18 41.69 29.39 1.17
N GLY A 19 40.70 28.91 1.92
CA GLY A 19 40.12 27.60 1.67
C GLY A 19 39.51 27.64 0.27
N THR A 20 40.04 26.83 -0.62
CA THR A 20 39.39 26.46 -1.88
C THR A 20 37.95 26.05 -1.55
N VAL A 21 36.99 26.90 -1.90
CA VAL A 21 35.57 26.56 -1.86
C VAL A 21 35.37 25.47 -2.89
N THR A 22 35.38 24.21 -2.47
CA THR A 22 34.87 23.12 -3.30
C THR A 22 33.42 23.45 -3.60
N GLU A 23 33.13 23.72 -4.87
CA GLU A 23 31.80 24.01 -5.36
C GLU A 23 30.88 22.83 -5.01
N GLN A 24 29.88 23.08 -4.16
CA GLN A 24 28.97 22.03 -3.69
C GLN A 24 28.25 21.43 -4.90
N GLN A 25 28.54 20.16 -5.20
CA GLN A 25 27.85 19.40 -6.23
C GLN A 25 26.46 18.97 -5.74
N TRP A 26 25.52 18.85 -6.68
CA TRP A 26 24.12 18.53 -6.44
C TRP A 26 23.71 17.34 -7.29
N VAL A 27 23.00 16.39 -6.68
CA VAL A 27 22.51 15.17 -7.33
C VAL A 27 20.98 15.23 -7.40
N PRO A 28 20.36 15.07 -8.59
CA PRO A 28 18.91 15.01 -8.73
C PRO A 28 18.33 13.82 -7.96
N VAL A 29 17.24 14.04 -7.22
CA VAL A 29 16.52 12.99 -6.47
C VAL A 29 15.03 12.89 -6.85
N GLN A 30 14.52 13.91 -7.54
CA GLN A 30 13.15 13.94 -8.04
C GLN A 30 13.08 14.87 -9.24
N ARG A 31 12.60 14.38 -10.38
CA ARG A 31 12.28 15.21 -11.54
C ARG A 31 10.85 15.73 -11.45
N VAL A 32 10.63 16.90 -12.05
CA VAL A 32 9.30 17.35 -12.44
C VAL A 32 8.88 16.52 -13.64
N VAL A 33 7.77 15.81 -13.50
CA VAL A 33 7.24 14.91 -14.53
C VAL A 33 5.78 15.20 -14.81
N PHE A 34 5.28 14.71 -15.95
CA PHE A 34 3.90 14.83 -16.40
C PHE A 34 3.40 13.47 -16.94
N PRO A 35 2.08 13.23 -16.98
CA PRO A 35 1.56 11.99 -17.57
C PRO A 35 1.88 11.94 -19.07
N GLY A 36 1.94 10.74 -19.64
CA GLY A 36 2.11 10.57 -21.09
C GLY A 36 0.90 11.10 -21.88
N GLU A 37 1.07 11.31 -23.18
CA GLU A 37 0.10 11.94 -24.11
C GLU A 37 -1.31 11.32 -24.11
N SER A 38 -1.45 10.07 -23.65
CA SER A 38 -2.68 9.28 -23.78
C SER A 38 -3.64 9.34 -22.60
N ASP A 39 -3.27 9.89 -21.43
CA ASP A 39 -4.15 9.86 -20.25
C ASP A 39 -4.34 11.21 -19.56
N THR A 40 -5.39 11.91 -19.99
CA THR A 40 -5.80 13.19 -19.43
C THR A 40 -6.44 13.10 -18.04
N SER A 41 -6.85 11.90 -17.58
CA SER A 41 -7.45 11.74 -16.25
C SER A 41 -6.43 11.91 -15.12
N LEU A 42 -5.14 11.75 -15.43
CA LEU A 42 -4.06 11.80 -14.46
C LEU A 42 -3.54 13.21 -14.17
N TRP A 43 -3.83 14.20 -15.02
CA TRP A 43 -3.34 15.58 -14.89
C TRP A 43 -3.43 16.17 -13.46
N PRO A 44 -4.52 15.98 -12.69
CA PRO A 44 -4.61 16.53 -11.33
C PRO A 44 -3.52 16.03 -10.36
N LEU A 45 -2.88 14.90 -10.65
CA LEU A 45 -1.79 14.36 -9.82
C LEU A 45 -0.44 15.02 -10.10
N TYR A 46 -0.32 15.75 -11.22
CA TYR A 46 0.93 16.34 -11.70
C TYR A 46 0.89 17.86 -11.71
N VAL A 47 -0.25 18.48 -12.02
CA VAL A 47 -0.40 19.93 -12.08
C VAL A 47 -1.66 20.42 -11.39
N ASP A 48 -1.60 21.66 -10.91
CA ASP A 48 -2.71 22.34 -10.29
C ASP A 48 -2.82 23.75 -10.90
N TRP A 49 -3.98 24.05 -11.47
CA TRP A 49 -4.31 25.37 -12.01
C TRP A 49 -5.27 26.11 -11.09
N GLY A 50 -5.10 27.44 -11.02
CA GLY A 50 -5.98 28.34 -10.27
C GLY A 50 -5.38 28.85 -8.96
N VAL A 51 -6.15 29.72 -8.30
CA VAL A 51 -5.75 30.41 -7.07
C VAL A 51 -6.04 29.54 -5.86
N ALA A 52 -5.03 29.30 -5.00
CA ALA A 52 -5.22 28.57 -3.77
C ALA A 52 -6.18 29.33 -2.81
N PRO A 53 -7.10 28.64 -2.13
CA PRO A 53 -7.90 29.26 -1.07
C PRO A 53 -6.99 29.83 0.02
N SER A 54 -7.37 30.96 0.62
CA SER A 54 -6.61 31.50 1.74
C SER A 54 -6.67 30.57 2.95
N SER A 55 -5.66 30.59 3.81
CA SER A 55 -5.67 29.82 5.06
C SER A 55 -6.87 30.15 5.95
N ALA A 56 -7.34 31.40 5.92
CA ALA A 56 -8.56 31.83 6.59
C ALA A 56 -9.80 31.13 6.02
N ALA A 57 -9.92 31.04 4.69
CA ALA A 57 -11.01 30.33 4.03
C ALA A 57 -11.00 28.82 4.34
N LEU A 58 -9.81 28.19 4.36
CA LEU A 58 -9.64 26.79 4.74
C LEU A 58 -9.97 26.54 6.21
N SER A 59 -9.63 27.46 7.10
CA SER A 59 -9.98 27.35 8.52
C SER A 59 -11.48 27.50 8.77
N ALA A 60 -12.16 28.35 8.00
CA ALA A 60 -13.60 28.55 8.09
C ALA A 60 -14.40 27.36 7.54
N SER A 61 -13.82 26.57 6.63
CA SER A 61 -14.42 25.33 6.10
C SER A 61 -14.05 24.07 6.88
N GLN A 62 -13.23 24.17 7.94
CA GLN A 62 -12.94 23.02 8.82
C GLN A 62 -14.22 22.54 9.50
N GLY A 63 -14.82 21.48 8.96
CA GLY A 63 -16.06 20.87 9.44
C GLY A 63 -17.13 20.67 8.36
N ASP A 64 -16.98 21.31 7.19
CA ASP A 64 -17.91 21.13 6.06
C ASP A 64 -17.22 20.38 4.91
N GLU A 65 -17.27 19.05 4.94
CA GLU A 65 -16.69 18.18 3.90
C GLU A 65 -17.19 18.55 2.50
N LYS A 66 -18.43 19.05 2.38
CA LYS A 66 -19.01 19.47 1.11
C LYS A 66 -18.31 20.68 0.49
N ALA A 67 -17.74 21.56 1.30
CA ALA A 67 -16.99 22.73 0.82
C ALA A 67 -15.63 22.34 0.23
N LEU A 68 -15.06 21.19 0.63
CA LEU A 68 -13.77 20.68 0.12
C LEU A 68 -13.93 19.88 -1.19
N THR A 69 -15.13 19.38 -1.51
CA THR A 69 -15.41 18.44 -2.62
C THR A 69 -16.01 19.08 -3.88
N LEU A 70 -16.01 20.42 -4.00
CA LEU A 70 -16.60 21.14 -5.15
C LEU A 70 -15.58 21.58 -6.20
N ARG A 71 -14.36 21.02 -6.18
CA ARG A 71 -13.27 21.49 -7.04
C ARG A 71 -13.30 20.76 -8.38
N GLN A 72 -13.69 21.43 -9.46
CA GLN A 72 -13.49 20.89 -10.80
C GLN A 72 -12.07 21.20 -11.28
N PHE A 73 -11.31 20.17 -11.65
CA PHE A 73 -10.02 20.36 -12.31
C PHE A 73 -10.25 20.72 -13.77
N GLU A 74 -9.65 21.81 -14.22
CA GLU A 74 -9.69 22.24 -15.62
C GLU A 74 -8.29 22.67 -16.07
N MET A 75 -7.87 22.16 -17.23
CA MET A 75 -6.64 22.59 -17.90
C MET A 75 -6.93 23.85 -18.73
N PRO A 76 -6.07 24.87 -18.68
CA PRO A 76 -6.13 25.99 -19.62
C PRO A 76 -6.07 25.50 -21.06
N ARG A 77 -6.67 26.27 -21.98
CA ARG A 77 -6.58 25.97 -23.41
C ARG A 77 -5.15 26.19 -23.91
N GLY A 78 -4.69 25.32 -24.81
CA GLY A 78 -3.37 25.45 -25.43
C GLY A 78 -2.21 24.98 -24.55
N VAL A 79 -2.48 24.22 -23.48
CA VAL A 79 -1.42 23.49 -22.79
C VAL A 79 -1.02 22.29 -23.63
N ASP A 80 0.29 22.17 -23.85
CA ASP A 80 0.95 21.01 -24.44
C ASP A 80 2.08 20.57 -23.50
N ALA A 81 2.37 19.28 -23.44
CA ALA A 81 3.32 18.74 -22.49
C ALA A 81 3.92 17.42 -22.96
N THR A 82 5.21 17.27 -22.69
CA THR A 82 5.92 15.99 -22.75
C THR A 82 6.02 15.40 -21.35
N ARG A 83 6.76 14.30 -21.17
CA ARG A 83 7.01 13.73 -19.84
C ARG A 83 7.74 14.68 -18.88
N THR A 84 8.50 15.65 -19.40
CA THR A 84 9.35 16.54 -18.59
C THR A 84 9.15 18.02 -18.88
N SER A 85 8.48 18.37 -19.99
CA SER A 85 8.21 19.75 -20.37
C SER A 85 6.71 20.08 -20.40
N MET A 86 6.37 21.35 -20.19
CA MET A 86 5.00 21.84 -20.28
C MET A 86 4.95 23.30 -20.74
N LEU A 87 4.07 23.59 -21.70
CA LEU A 87 3.72 24.94 -22.11
C LEU A 87 2.77 25.59 -21.10
N ILE A 88 3.14 26.77 -20.62
CA ILE A 88 2.36 27.60 -19.71
C ILE A 88 1.84 28.81 -20.50
N PRO A 89 0.53 28.90 -20.78
CA PRO A 89 -0.03 30.00 -21.56
C PRO A 89 0.20 31.36 -20.90
N ALA A 90 0.28 32.41 -21.72
CA ALA A 90 0.42 33.78 -21.24
C ALA A 90 -0.66 34.13 -20.22
N ARG A 91 -0.24 34.77 -19.11
CA ARG A 91 -1.09 35.20 -17.98
C ARG A 91 -1.65 34.07 -17.12
N GLU A 92 -1.25 32.82 -17.36
CA GLU A 92 -1.59 31.70 -16.50
C GLU A 92 -0.54 31.45 -15.41
N ARG A 93 -0.97 30.81 -14.33
CA ARG A 93 -0.13 30.36 -13.21
C ARG A 93 -0.22 28.85 -13.07
N LEU A 94 0.87 28.17 -13.37
CA LEU A 94 1.04 26.75 -13.10
C LEU A 94 1.48 26.55 -11.65
N SER A 95 0.76 25.73 -10.89
CA SER A 95 1.21 25.26 -9.57
C SER A 95 1.62 23.79 -9.66
N LEU A 96 2.81 23.47 -9.13
CA LEU A 96 3.27 22.10 -8.97
C LEU A 96 3.01 21.55 -7.55
N ALA A 97 1.99 22.09 -6.87
CA ALA A 97 1.54 21.66 -5.55
C ALA A 97 0.75 20.34 -5.59
N THR A 98 1.32 19.33 -6.23
CA THR A 98 0.67 18.08 -6.59
C THR A 98 1.45 16.87 -6.09
N TYR A 99 0.79 15.72 -6.09
CA TYR A 99 1.35 14.48 -5.55
C TYR A 99 2.70 14.12 -6.16
N PHE A 100 2.85 14.25 -7.49
CA PHE A 100 4.09 13.87 -8.16
C PHE A 100 5.14 14.99 -8.26
N ASN A 101 4.77 16.28 -8.20
CA ASN A 101 5.74 17.35 -8.46
C ASN A 101 6.12 18.20 -7.24
N ALA A 102 5.34 18.14 -6.16
CA ALA A 102 5.75 18.71 -4.89
C ALA A 102 6.81 17.83 -4.20
N PHE A 103 7.74 18.45 -3.49
CA PHE A 103 8.76 17.76 -2.71
C PHE A 103 8.22 17.45 -1.30
N PRO A 104 8.22 16.17 -0.86
CA PRO A 104 7.69 15.75 0.45
C PRO A 104 8.65 16.08 1.60
N ALA A 105 8.88 17.38 1.83
CA ALA A 105 9.93 17.92 2.69
C ALA A 105 9.95 17.34 4.12
N SER A 106 8.78 17.08 4.70
CA SER A 106 8.68 16.50 6.06
C SER A 106 9.19 15.07 6.17
N TYR A 107 9.12 14.28 5.10
CA TYR A 107 9.63 12.91 5.06
C TYR A 107 11.16 12.93 5.00
N TRP A 108 11.73 13.73 4.08
CA TRP A 108 13.17 13.92 3.96
C TRP A 108 13.76 14.46 5.27
N GLN A 109 13.21 15.54 5.84
CA GLN A 109 13.72 16.09 7.09
C GLN A 109 13.71 15.07 8.25
N ARG A 110 12.70 14.18 8.32
CA ARG A 110 12.53 13.24 9.43
C ARG A 110 13.47 12.05 9.37
N TRP A 111 13.65 11.50 8.16
CA TRP A 111 14.21 10.17 7.96
C TRP A 111 15.59 10.18 7.31
N THR A 112 16.01 11.29 6.71
CA THR A 112 17.31 11.40 6.03
C THR A 112 18.27 12.36 6.76
N ASP A 113 19.53 12.34 6.35
CA ASP A 113 20.53 13.31 6.78
C ASP A 113 20.48 14.64 5.99
N VAL A 114 19.63 14.74 4.96
CA VAL A 114 19.56 15.90 4.06
C VAL A 114 19.03 17.12 4.80
N ARG A 115 19.75 18.24 4.74
CA ARG A 115 19.36 19.50 5.40
C ARG A 115 19.14 20.67 4.45
N ASN A 116 19.59 20.56 3.21
CA ASN A 116 19.33 21.54 2.17
C ASN A 116 18.95 20.80 0.89
N ILE A 117 18.08 21.41 0.11
CA ILE A 117 17.71 20.94 -1.23
C ILE A 117 17.86 22.08 -2.23
N ARG A 118 18.01 21.75 -3.50
CA ARG A 118 17.99 22.71 -4.61
C ARG A 118 16.87 22.36 -5.57
N LEU A 119 16.00 23.32 -5.83
CA LEU A 119 15.13 23.29 -7.01
C LEU A 119 15.85 23.96 -8.16
N THR A 120 15.95 23.27 -9.30
CA THR A 120 16.41 23.84 -10.56
C THR A 120 15.32 23.71 -11.62
N LEU A 121 14.99 24.80 -12.30
CA LEU A 121 14.02 24.83 -13.40
C LEU A 121 14.66 25.45 -14.64
N LYS A 122 14.37 24.94 -15.83
CA LYS A 122 14.74 25.59 -17.10
C LYS A 122 13.50 26.13 -17.81
N LEU A 123 13.49 27.42 -18.10
CA LEU A 123 12.38 28.13 -18.73
C LEU A 123 12.80 28.74 -20.06
N SER A 124 12.00 28.55 -21.11
CA SER A 124 12.31 29.08 -22.44
C SER A 124 12.25 30.60 -22.52
N LYS A 125 11.40 31.22 -21.70
CA LYS A 125 11.18 32.68 -21.64
C LYS A 125 11.04 33.19 -20.21
N ARG A 126 10.94 34.51 -20.06
CA ARG A 126 10.88 35.17 -18.75
C ARG A 126 9.55 34.89 -18.06
N ALA A 127 9.60 34.22 -16.90
CA ALA A 127 8.47 34.01 -15.99
C ALA A 127 8.80 34.47 -14.57
N VAL A 128 7.78 34.52 -13.71
CA VAL A 128 7.95 34.65 -12.26
C VAL A 128 7.81 33.28 -11.63
N VAL A 129 8.82 32.84 -10.89
CA VAL A 129 8.81 31.61 -10.10
C VAL A 129 8.72 31.98 -8.63
N GLU A 130 7.67 31.51 -7.97
CA GLU A 130 7.51 31.55 -6.52
C GLU A 130 7.67 30.14 -5.96
N VAL A 131 8.67 29.92 -5.12
CA VAL A 131 8.82 28.65 -4.41
C VAL A 131 8.06 28.76 -3.10
N MET A 132 7.07 27.89 -2.94
CA MET A 132 6.14 27.86 -1.83
C MET A 132 6.49 26.70 -0.90
N ARG A 133 6.09 26.82 0.37
CA ARG A 133 6.05 25.70 1.30
C ARG A 133 4.73 25.64 2.03
N SER A 134 4.41 24.45 2.55
CA SER A 134 3.33 24.26 3.51
C SER A 134 3.84 23.88 4.91
N SER A 135 3.08 24.26 5.93
CA SER A 135 3.21 23.71 7.29
C SER A 135 2.34 22.45 7.45
N ALA A 136 2.57 21.67 8.51
CA ALA A 136 1.69 20.57 8.93
C ALA A 136 0.21 20.96 9.19
N ARG A 137 -0.09 22.27 9.32
CA ARG A 137 -1.45 22.81 9.46
C ARG A 137 -2.10 23.22 8.13
N GLY A 138 -1.44 22.99 6.99
CA GLY A 138 -1.92 23.44 5.69
C GLY A 138 -1.85 24.95 5.44
N THR A 139 -1.03 25.69 6.21
CA THR A 139 -0.72 27.10 5.89
C THR A 139 0.43 27.19 4.90
N PHE A 140 0.32 28.09 3.92
CA PHE A 140 1.28 28.24 2.82
C PHE A 140 2.01 29.57 2.87
N THR A 141 3.33 29.55 2.62
CA THR A 141 4.16 30.76 2.60
C THR A 141 5.21 30.66 1.49
N PRO A 142 5.51 31.75 0.77
CA PRO A 142 6.66 31.77 -0.14
C PRO A 142 7.97 31.66 0.65
N VAL A 143 8.94 30.93 0.11
CA VAL A 143 10.32 30.84 0.63
C VAL A 143 11.32 31.53 -0.27
N ALA A 144 11.03 31.64 -1.57
CA ALA A 144 11.84 32.38 -2.52
C ALA A 144 10.98 32.85 -3.71
N THR A 145 11.34 33.98 -4.30
CA THR A 145 10.70 34.48 -5.53
C THR A 145 11.78 35.03 -6.46
N ARG A 146 11.72 34.65 -7.74
CA ARG A 146 12.64 35.18 -8.76
C ARG A 146 11.93 35.29 -10.10
N ALA A 147 12.25 36.34 -10.86
CA ALA A 147 11.80 36.50 -12.24
C ALA A 147 12.98 36.34 -13.20
N GLY A 148 12.86 35.45 -14.18
CA GLY A 148 13.96 35.12 -15.09
C GLY A 148 13.56 34.11 -16.16
N SER A 149 14.52 33.81 -17.03
CA SER A 149 14.47 32.81 -18.09
C SER A 149 15.76 31.98 -18.07
N GLY A 150 15.83 30.91 -18.84
CA GLY A 150 16.92 29.95 -18.76
C GLY A 150 16.85 29.16 -17.46
N GLU A 151 18.01 28.80 -16.92
CA GLU A 151 18.09 28.00 -15.69
C GLU A 151 17.95 28.88 -14.43
N LEU A 152 17.03 28.50 -13.54
CA LEU A 152 16.78 29.16 -12.26
C LEU A 152 16.95 28.14 -11.13
N SER A 153 17.91 28.40 -10.23
CA SER A 153 18.19 27.58 -9.05
C SER A 153 17.77 28.26 -7.74
N PHE A 154 17.20 27.48 -6.82
CA PHE A 154 16.71 27.90 -5.50
C PHE A 154 17.17 26.92 -4.40
N ASP A 155 17.98 27.41 -3.47
CA ASP A 155 18.48 26.62 -2.32
C ASP A 155 17.56 26.81 -1.12
N ILE A 156 17.11 25.70 -0.53
CA ILE A 156 16.05 25.71 0.48
C ILE A 156 16.46 24.83 1.66
N PRO A 157 16.48 25.35 2.89
CA PRO A 157 16.77 24.55 4.07
C PRO A 157 15.56 23.70 4.50
N LEU A 158 15.82 22.45 4.88
CA LEU A 158 14.87 21.50 5.44
C LEU A 158 14.88 21.56 6.98
N ASN A 159 14.41 22.67 7.56
CA ASN A 159 14.43 22.88 9.02
C ASN A 159 13.08 23.26 9.65
N ARG A 160 11.99 23.31 8.88
CA ARG A 160 10.65 23.71 9.38
C ARG A 160 9.53 22.71 9.06
N PHE A 161 9.86 21.42 8.90
CA PHE A 161 8.93 20.38 8.44
C PHE A 161 8.79 19.21 9.44
N GLY A 162 8.93 19.48 10.74
CA GLY A 162 8.99 18.46 11.79
C GLY A 162 7.78 17.52 11.88
N ASP A 163 6.57 18.01 11.61
CA ASP A 163 5.32 17.21 11.70
C ASP A 163 4.56 17.13 10.37
N GLY A 164 5.14 17.68 9.30
CA GLY A 164 4.45 17.81 8.02
C GLY A 164 4.90 19.02 7.20
N GLY A 165 4.56 18.98 5.92
CA GLY A 165 4.76 20.05 4.96
C GLY A 165 5.45 19.59 3.68
N TRP A 166 5.19 20.36 2.63
CA TRP A 166 5.64 20.18 1.25
C TRP A 166 6.35 21.44 0.77
N ILE A 167 7.11 21.32 -0.31
CA ILE A 167 7.70 22.46 -1.04
C ILE A 167 7.37 22.29 -2.53
N TRP A 168 6.96 23.35 -3.22
CA TRP A 168 6.67 23.31 -4.65
C TRP A 168 6.91 24.68 -5.31
N PRO A 169 7.23 24.73 -6.62
CA PRO A 169 7.20 25.98 -7.37
C PRO A 169 5.80 26.30 -7.89
N GLU A 170 5.55 27.60 -8.03
CA GLU A 170 4.46 28.16 -8.83
C GLU A 170 5.07 29.08 -9.88
N ILE A 171 4.73 28.83 -11.15
CA ILE A 171 5.32 29.48 -12.32
C ILE A 171 4.25 30.32 -13.00
N THR A 172 4.45 31.63 -13.05
CA THR A 172 3.52 32.58 -13.67
C THR A 172 4.09 33.11 -14.97
N ALA A 173 3.47 32.75 -16.08
CA ALA A 173 3.76 33.31 -17.38
C ALA A 173 3.15 34.72 -17.46
N LEU A 174 3.94 35.71 -17.91
CA LEU A 174 3.50 37.11 -17.90
C LEU A 174 2.70 37.48 -19.16
N LYS A 175 3.39 37.92 -20.21
CA LYS A 175 2.76 38.42 -21.44
C LYS A 175 2.79 37.42 -22.59
N GLU A 176 3.65 36.42 -22.51
CA GLU A 176 3.91 35.43 -23.54
C GLU A 176 3.83 34.04 -22.93
N ASP A 177 3.55 33.04 -23.77
CA ASP A 177 3.62 31.65 -23.37
C ASP A 177 5.07 31.29 -22.99
N VAL A 178 5.22 30.54 -21.91
CA VAL A 178 6.52 30.10 -21.39
C VAL A 178 6.52 28.58 -21.34
N GLU A 179 7.55 27.96 -21.88
CA GLU A 179 7.76 26.53 -21.71
C GLU A 179 8.62 26.28 -20.47
N LEU A 180 8.11 25.47 -19.55
CA LEU A 180 8.94 24.76 -18.58
C LEU A 180 9.58 23.59 -19.34
N GLU A 181 10.88 23.70 -19.64
CA GLU A 181 11.59 22.67 -20.41
C GLU A 181 11.89 21.42 -19.55
N TRP A 182 12.29 21.64 -18.29
CA TRP A 182 12.46 20.60 -17.28
C TRP A 182 12.60 21.21 -15.88
N GLY A 183 12.44 20.38 -14.86
CA GLY A 183 12.69 20.74 -13.47
C GLY A 183 13.23 19.58 -12.64
N THR A 184 14.09 19.88 -11.66
CA THR A 184 14.66 18.88 -10.75
C THR A 184 14.73 19.39 -9.32
N TRP A 185 14.45 18.51 -8.37
CA TRP A 185 14.85 18.64 -6.98
C TRP A 185 16.13 17.84 -6.77
N SER A 186 17.12 18.47 -6.16
CA SER A 186 18.44 17.88 -5.95
C SER A 186 18.87 18.02 -4.49
N VAL A 187 19.75 17.13 -4.05
CA VAL A 187 20.39 17.16 -2.74
C VAL A 187 21.90 17.32 -2.88
N PRO A 188 22.61 17.82 -1.85
CA PRO A 188 24.07 17.86 -1.85
C PRO A 188 24.66 16.47 -2.08
N SER A 189 25.60 16.34 -3.01
CA SER A 189 26.36 15.10 -3.15
C SER A 189 27.17 14.82 -1.88
N ARG A 190 27.37 13.53 -1.58
CA ARG A 190 28.28 13.09 -0.54
C ARG A 190 29.55 12.51 -1.14
N GLU A 191 30.63 12.61 -0.38
CA GLU A 191 31.86 11.93 -0.73
C GLU A 191 31.65 10.41 -0.66
N GLY A 192 31.90 9.71 -1.76
CA GLY A 192 31.72 8.25 -1.85
C GLY A 192 30.30 7.78 -2.19
N ASP A 193 29.40 8.67 -2.61
CA ASP A 193 28.13 8.25 -3.22
C ASP A 193 28.42 7.28 -4.38
N ARG A 194 27.88 6.06 -4.28
CA ARG A 194 27.95 5.03 -5.31
C ARG A 194 26.56 4.85 -5.89
N HIS A 195 26.49 4.50 -7.18
CA HIS A 195 25.22 4.09 -7.79
C HIS A 195 24.73 2.80 -7.12
N ALA A 196 23.66 2.90 -6.32
CA ALA A 196 22.98 1.71 -5.83
C ALA A 196 22.16 1.06 -6.95
N ASN A 197 22.15 -0.27 -6.96
CA ASN A 197 21.34 -1.04 -7.89
C ASN A 197 20.22 -1.82 -7.20
N VAL A 198 19.14 -2.03 -7.96
CA VAL A 198 17.90 -2.65 -7.50
C VAL A 198 17.64 -3.94 -8.28
N THR A 199 17.31 -5.02 -7.58
CA THR A 199 16.58 -6.15 -8.18
C THR A 199 15.09 -5.86 -8.11
N VAL A 200 14.42 -5.77 -9.25
CA VAL A 200 12.96 -5.65 -9.33
C VAL A 200 12.37 -7.06 -9.34
N GLY A 201 11.71 -7.46 -8.25
CA GLY A 201 11.05 -8.76 -8.13
C GLY A 201 9.55 -8.65 -8.41
N ILE A 202 9.12 -9.19 -9.56
CA ILE A 202 7.72 -9.24 -10.00
C ILE A 202 7.16 -10.63 -9.70
N THR A 203 6.17 -10.72 -8.81
CA THR A 203 5.49 -11.99 -8.52
C THR A 203 4.29 -12.16 -9.44
N THR A 204 4.16 -13.31 -10.12
CA THR A 204 3.01 -13.54 -11.00
C THR A 204 2.35 -14.90 -10.88
N TYR A 205 1.03 -14.92 -11.10
CA TYR A 205 0.25 -16.13 -11.29
C TYR A 205 -0.76 -15.91 -12.43
N ASN A 206 -0.43 -16.43 -13.62
CA ASN A 206 -1.28 -16.40 -14.82
C ASN A 206 -1.61 -15.01 -15.39
N LEU A 207 -0.75 -14.01 -15.14
CA LEU A 207 -0.80 -12.68 -15.76
C LEU A 207 0.52 -12.34 -16.51
N PRO A 208 0.91 -13.17 -17.50
CA PRO A 208 2.22 -13.02 -18.14
C PRO A 208 2.33 -11.73 -18.98
N GLU A 209 1.24 -11.28 -19.59
CA GLU A 209 1.24 -10.06 -20.42
C GLU A 209 1.46 -8.79 -19.58
N ASP A 210 0.88 -8.72 -18.38
CA ASP A 210 1.06 -7.60 -17.45
C ASP A 210 2.53 -7.51 -16.98
N CYS A 211 3.16 -8.66 -16.68
CA CYS A 211 4.58 -8.72 -16.36
C CYS A 211 5.48 -8.19 -17.48
N LEU A 212 5.22 -8.60 -18.73
CA LEU A 212 5.99 -8.14 -19.88
C LEU A 212 5.79 -6.64 -20.12
N THR A 213 4.56 -6.14 -19.96
CA THR A 213 4.28 -4.71 -20.04
C THR A 213 5.00 -3.91 -18.96
N GLN A 214 5.19 -4.45 -17.75
CA GLN A 214 6.00 -3.82 -16.71
C GLN A 214 7.49 -3.79 -17.07
N ALA A 215 8.04 -4.88 -17.60
CA ALA A 215 9.41 -4.93 -18.07
C ALA A 215 9.66 -3.95 -19.26
N GLU A 216 8.70 -3.82 -20.19
CA GLU A 216 8.73 -2.82 -21.28
C GLU A 216 8.76 -1.39 -20.75
N ARG A 217 8.02 -1.08 -19.65
CA ARG A 217 8.06 0.26 -19.03
C ARG A 217 9.44 0.61 -18.50
N PHE A 218 10.13 -0.34 -17.87
CA PHE A 218 11.51 -0.12 -17.43
C PHE A 218 12.47 0.02 -18.61
N GLN A 219 12.29 -0.79 -19.65
CA GLN A 219 13.08 -0.72 -20.89
C GLN A 219 12.97 0.66 -21.57
N ALA A 220 11.77 1.26 -21.54
CA ALA A 220 11.49 2.56 -22.15
C ALA A 220 12.09 3.75 -21.40
N GLU A 221 12.63 3.55 -20.19
CA GLU A 221 13.15 4.59 -19.31
C GLU A 221 14.63 4.31 -18.98
N PRO A 222 15.59 4.71 -19.84
CA PRO A 222 17.01 4.38 -19.68
C PRO A 222 17.60 4.78 -18.32
N GLU A 223 17.23 5.96 -17.82
CA GLU A 223 17.69 6.44 -16.51
C GLU A 223 17.20 5.56 -15.36
N VAL A 224 16.04 4.91 -15.49
CA VAL A 224 15.55 3.93 -14.52
C VAL A 224 16.30 2.61 -14.68
N LEU A 225 16.51 2.17 -15.92
CA LEU A 225 17.18 0.91 -16.24
C LEU A 225 18.65 0.87 -15.81
N ASP A 226 19.31 2.03 -15.75
CA ASP A 226 20.68 2.20 -15.25
C ASP A 226 20.80 1.81 -13.75
N HIS A 227 19.72 1.95 -12.98
CA HIS A 227 19.66 1.57 -11.57
C HIS A 227 19.11 0.15 -11.33
N ILE A 228 18.72 -0.58 -12.38
CA ILE A 228 18.20 -1.93 -12.25
C ILE A 228 19.32 -2.94 -12.50
N ALA A 229 19.71 -3.68 -11.46
CA ALA A 229 20.62 -4.83 -11.60
C ALA A 229 19.94 -5.97 -12.37
N GLU A 230 18.68 -6.26 -12.03
CA GLU A 230 17.91 -7.37 -12.58
C GLU A 230 16.41 -7.11 -12.47
N ILE A 231 15.65 -7.42 -13.51
CA ILE A 231 14.20 -7.59 -13.55
C ILE A 231 13.94 -9.09 -13.45
N LEU A 232 13.46 -9.51 -12.29
CA LEU A 232 13.21 -10.89 -11.95
C LEU A 232 11.70 -11.17 -11.91
N ILE A 233 11.21 -11.96 -12.86
CA ILE A 233 9.82 -12.40 -12.88
C ILE A 233 9.75 -13.79 -12.25
N VAL A 234 9.03 -13.91 -11.14
CA VAL A 234 8.77 -15.17 -10.44
C VAL A 234 7.41 -15.71 -10.88
N ASP A 235 7.44 -16.57 -11.88
CA ASP A 235 6.27 -17.20 -12.48
C ASP A 235 5.84 -18.43 -11.69
N GLN A 236 4.65 -18.34 -11.10
CA GLN A 236 4.04 -19.39 -10.29
C GLN A 236 2.83 -20.02 -10.98
N GLY A 237 2.56 -19.62 -12.23
CA GLY A 237 1.37 -19.97 -12.98
C GLY A 237 1.49 -21.25 -13.79
N ASN A 238 0.49 -21.48 -14.62
CA ASN A 238 0.50 -22.46 -15.71
C ASN A 238 0.29 -21.81 -17.09
N LYS A 239 0.14 -20.49 -17.14
CA LYS A 239 0.28 -19.66 -18.34
C LYS A 239 1.63 -18.97 -18.24
N ASN A 240 2.68 -19.59 -18.78
CA ASN A 240 4.04 -19.14 -18.49
C ASN A 240 4.39 -17.88 -19.27
N VAL A 241 5.16 -16.99 -18.65
CA VAL A 241 5.69 -15.76 -19.25
C VAL A 241 6.56 -16.05 -20.47
N LYS A 242 7.35 -17.14 -20.42
CA LYS A 242 8.23 -17.53 -21.53
C LYS A 242 7.47 -17.98 -22.78
N ASP A 243 6.19 -18.35 -22.64
CA ASP A 243 5.35 -18.80 -23.74
C ASP A 243 4.67 -17.63 -24.49
N CYS A 244 4.77 -16.40 -23.97
CA CYS A 244 4.22 -15.21 -24.62
C CYS A 244 5.02 -14.79 -25.85
N GLU A 245 4.32 -14.37 -26.91
CA GLU A 245 4.92 -13.95 -28.20
C GLU A 245 5.92 -12.79 -28.04
N ARG A 246 5.68 -11.89 -27.08
CA ARG A 246 6.54 -10.72 -26.83
C ARG A 246 7.83 -11.04 -26.07
N TYR A 247 7.89 -12.17 -25.36
CA TYR A 247 9.01 -12.49 -24.47
C TYR A 247 10.37 -12.59 -25.19
N PRO A 248 10.52 -13.30 -26.34
CA PRO A 248 11.82 -13.43 -26.99
C PRO A 248 12.45 -12.08 -27.38
N ARG A 249 11.65 -11.15 -27.88
CA ARG A 249 12.09 -9.79 -28.24
C ARG A 249 12.57 -9.05 -27.00
N LEU A 250 11.78 -9.05 -25.93
CA LEU A 250 12.11 -8.32 -24.72
C LEU A 250 13.34 -8.90 -24.00
N GLN A 251 13.52 -10.22 -24.05
CA GLN A 251 14.72 -10.90 -23.56
C GLN A 251 15.97 -10.52 -24.38
N GLU A 252 15.86 -10.33 -25.70
CA GLU A 252 16.95 -9.83 -26.54
C GLU A 252 17.32 -8.38 -26.19
N GLU A 253 16.31 -7.51 -26.01
CA GLU A 253 16.51 -6.09 -25.69
C GLU A 253 17.08 -5.86 -24.29
N LEU A 254 16.60 -6.60 -23.28
CA LEU A 254 17.06 -6.46 -21.87
C LEU A 254 18.26 -7.36 -21.55
N GLY A 255 18.56 -8.36 -22.37
CA GLY A 255 19.69 -9.27 -22.19
C GLY A 255 19.70 -9.93 -20.81
N SER A 256 20.83 -9.88 -20.11
CA SER A 256 20.99 -10.47 -18.78
C SER A 256 20.21 -9.76 -17.68
N LYS A 257 19.65 -8.56 -17.94
CA LYS A 257 18.82 -7.86 -16.95
C LYS A 257 17.46 -8.52 -16.79
N LEU A 258 16.92 -9.24 -17.77
CA LEU A 258 15.64 -9.95 -17.62
C LEU A 258 15.86 -11.43 -17.30
N ARG A 259 15.29 -11.90 -16.18
CA ARG A 259 15.27 -13.32 -15.82
C ARG A 259 13.88 -13.75 -15.37
N VAL A 260 13.43 -14.90 -15.90
CA VAL A 260 12.17 -15.53 -15.51
C VAL A 260 12.46 -16.84 -14.78
N ILE A 261 11.97 -16.95 -13.55
CA ILE A 261 12.00 -18.17 -12.74
C ILE A 261 10.62 -18.79 -12.73
N GLU A 262 10.51 -20.05 -13.12
CA GLU A 262 9.31 -20.86 -12.91
C GLU A 262 9.42 -21.60 -11.58
N GLN A 263 8.38 -21.56 -10.76
CA GLN A 263 8.29 -22.31 -9.51
C GLN A 263 6.85 -22.76 -9.21
N ALA A 264 6.68 -23.59 -8.19
CA ALA A 264 5.35 -23.99 -7.72
C ALA A 264 4.56 -22.77 -7.20
N ASN A 265 3.22 -22.87 -7.20
CA ASN A 265 2.37 -21.84 -6.61
C ASN A 265 2.51 -21.80 -5.08
N LEU A 266 3.25 -20.82 -4.59
CA LEU A 266 3.48 -20.54 -3.18
C LEU A 266 2.81 -19.23 -2.74
N GLY A 267 1.86 -18.72 -3.54
CA GLY A 267 1.16 -17.47 -3.28
C GLY A 267 2.08 -16.24 -3.34
N GLY A 268 1.56 -15.09 -2.89
CA GLY A 268 2.33 -13.84 -2.79
C GLY A 268 3.57 -14.02 -1.92
N SER A 269 3.43 -14.60 -0.72
CA SER A 269 4.55 -14.74 0.22
C SER A 269 5.72 -15.52 -0.39
N GLY A 270 5.44 -16.54 -1.19
CA GLY A 270 6.47 -17.33 -1.87
C GLY A 270 7.12 -16.62 -3.05
N GLY A 271 6.35 -15.89 -3.87
CA GLY A 271 6.89 -15.10 -4.96
C GLY A 271 7.80 -13.97 -4.48
N PHE A 272 7.33 -13.19 -3.50
CA PHE A 272 8.12 -12.12 -2.91
C PHE A 272 9.35 -12.63 -2.15
N SER A 273 9.22 -13.75 -1.44
CA SER A 273 10.38 -14.40 -0.80
C SER A 273 11.40 -14.89 -1.81
N ARG A 274 10.96 -15.34 -2.99
CA ARG A 274 11.88 -15.69 -4.07
C ARG A 274 12.61 -14.47 -4.60
N GLY A 275 11.93 -13.35 -4.80
CA GLY A 275 12.56 -12.08 -5.17
C GLY A 275 13.62 -11.62 -4.17
N MET A 276 13.28 -11.66 -2.87
CA MET A 276 14.22 -11.37 -1.77
C MET A 276 15.41 -12.34 -1.75
N TYR A 277 15.17 -13.64 -1.90
CA TYR A 277 16.19 -14.69 -1.92
C TYR A 277 17.20 -14.50 -3.06
N GLU A 278 16.72 -14.25 -4.27
CA GLU A 278 17.58 -14.07 -5.44
C GLU A 278 18.39 -12.77 -5.34
N MET A 279 17.80 -11.69 -4.82
CA MET A 279 18.53 -10.44 -4.53
C MET A 279 19.65 -10.65 -3.50
N LEU A 280 19.43 -11.45 -2.45
CA LEU A 280 20.49 -11.75 -1.47
C LEU A 280 21.71 -12.41 -2.15
N LYS A 281 21.48 -13.23 -3.17
CA LYS A 281 22.52 -13.94 -3.93
C LYS A 281 23.18 -13.10 -5.02
N ASN A 282 22.53 -12.02 -5.46
CA ASN A 282 23.08 -11.13 -6.47
C ASN A 282 24.08 -10.14 -5.84
N PRO A 283 25.39 -10.21 -6.14
CA PRO A 283 26.39 -9.31 -5.56
C PRO A 283 26.23 -7.85 -6.01
N ASP A 284 25.56 -7.62 -7.13
CA ASP A 284 25.40 -6.29 -7.73
C ASP A 284 24.18 -5.55 -7.18
N SER A 285 23.32 -6.22 -6.39
CA SER A 285 22.09 -5.63 -5.84
C SER A 285 22.27 -5.11 -4.42
N ASP A 286 21.85 -3.87 -4.19
CA ASP A 286 21.79 -3.22 -2.87
C ASP A 286 20.38 -3.22 -2.28
N TYR A 287 19.36 -3.31 -3.14
CA TYR A 287 17.94 -3.30 -2.77
C TYR A 287 17.16 -4.34 -3.58
N VAL A 288 16.01 -4.75 -3.04
CA VAL A 288 14.95 -5.40 -3.80
C VAL A 288 13.73 -4.49 -3.85
N LEU A 289 13.16 -4.27 -5.04
CA LEU A 289 11.85 -3.68 -5.21
C LEU A 289 10.84 -4.81 -5.44
N LEU A 290 9.99 -5.05 -4.44
CA LEU A 290 8.85 -5.96 -4.59
C LEU A 290 7.73 -5.23 -5.35
N LEU A 291 7.18 -5.90 -6.35
CA LEU A 291 6.17 -5.36 -7.26
C LEU A 291 5.16 -6.45 -7.62
N ASP A 292 3.88 -6.10 -7.63
CA ASP A 292 2.83 -6.96 -8.20
C ASP A 292 2.88 -6.93 -9.74
N ASP A 293 2.36 -7.97 -10.38
CA ASP A 293 2.28 -8.10 -11.83
C ASP A 293 1.26 -7.14 -12.46
N ASP A 294 0.11 -6.95 -11.81
CA ASP A 294 -0.97 -6.04 -12.22
C ASP A 294 -0.89 -4.63 -11.59
N ALA A 295 0.21 -4.31 -10.89
CA ALA A 295 0.51 -2.96 -10.43
C ALA A 295 1.23 -2.15 -11.53
N VAL A 296 0.60 -1.11 -12.05
CA VAL A 296 1.22 -0.18 -13.00
C VAL A 296 2.08 0.84 -12.26
N ILE A 297 3.40 0.76 -12.37
CA ILE A 297 4.34 1.70 -11.73
C ILE A 297 4.49 3.01 -12.51
N GLU A 298 4.62 4.12 -11.77
CA GLU A 298 5.24 5.36 -12.28
C GLU A 298 6.77 5.22 -12.16
N PRO A 299 7.53 5.03 -13.26
CA PRO A 299 8.95 4.65 -13.19
C PRO A 299 9.82 5.66 -12.42
N GLU A 300 9.49 6.94 -12.50
CA GLU A 300 10.11 8.01 -11.69
C GLU A 300 9.98 7.74 -10.17
N GLY A 301 8.91 7.06 -9.75
CA GLY A 301 8.69 6.62 -8.37
C GLY A 301 9.76 5.65 -7.85
N LEU A 302 10.34 4.80 -8.72
CA LEU A 302 11.45 3.92 -8.34
C LEU A 302 12.68 4.76 -7.97
N LEU A 303 13.05 5.71 -8.82
CA LEU A 303 14.20 6.59 -8.60
C LEU A 303 14.04 7.43 -7.33
N ARG A 304 12.84 7.96 -7.10
CA ARG A 304 12.53 8.70 -5.86
C ARG A 304 12.66 7.85 -4.61
N ALA A 305 12.15 6.61 -4.66
CA ALA A 305 12.26 5.68 -3.55
C ALA A 305 13.72 5.29 -3.29
N LEU A 306 14.49 5.03 -4.34
CA LEU A 306 15.91 4.68 -4.26
C LEU A 306 16.74 5.84 -3.69
N ALA A 307 16.60 7.04 -4.26
CA ALA A 307 17.30 8.23 -3.77
C ALA A 307 16.94 8.51 -2.31
N PHE A 308 15.66 8.44 -1.94
CA PHE A 308 15.28 8.59 -0.54
C PHE A 308 15.94 7.54 0.37
N ALA A 309 15.94 6.27 -0.05
CA ALA A 309 16.54 5.15 0.70
C ALA A 309 18.05 5.34 0.93
N GLU A 310 18.80 5.73 -0.10
CA GLU A 310 20.24 6.04 -0.01
C GLU A 310 20.54 7.18 0.96
N HIS A 311 19.56 8.06 1.21
CA HIS A 311 19.71 9.17 2.12
C HIS A 311 19.24 8.90 3.56
N THR A 312 18.61 7.75 3.83
CA THR A 312 18.05 7.47 5.16
C THR A 312 19.11 7.31 6.26
N LEU A 313 18.78 7.78 7.48
CA LEU A 313 19.67 7.73 8.66
C LEU A 313 19.92 6.30 9.17
N THR A 314 18.99 5.40 8.88
CA THR A 314 19.01 3.96 9.19
C THR A 314 18.40 3.24 8.00
N PRO A 315 18.84 2.02 7.64
CA PRO A 315 18.20 1.25 6.58
C PRO A 315 16.68 1.21 6.76
N THR A 316 15.96 1.69 5.76
CA THR A 316 14.53 1.96 5.84
C THR A 316 13.82 1.24 4.70
N ILE A 317 12.69 0.61 5.00
CA ILE A 317 11.79 0.06 3.98
C ILE A 317 11.01 1.24 3.36
N VAL A 318 11.08 1.40 2.05
CA VAL A 318 10.46 2.52 1.33
C VAL A 318 9.35 2.00 0.42
N GLY A 319 8.12 2.26 0.81
CA GLY A 319 6.93 1.86 0.08
C GLY A 319 6.38 2.95 -0.84
N GLY A 320 5.85 2.55 -1.99
CA GLY A 320 5.03 3.41 -2.83
C GLY A 320 3.57 3.39 -2.38
N HIS A 321 2.85 4.50 -2.59
CA HIS A 321 1.40 4.50 -2.42
C HIS A 321 0.69 3.77 -3.57
N MET A 322 -0.56 3.39 -3.32
CA MET A 322 -1.41 2.77 -4.33
C MET A 322 -2.56 3.68 -4.73
N PHE A 323 -2.68 3.96 -6.01
CA PHE A 323 -3.88 4.51 -6.64
C PHE A 323 -4.78 3.40 -7.18
N ASN A 324 -6.07 3.66 -7.23
CA ASN A 324 -7.04 2.78 -7.87
C ASN A 324 -6.82 2.79 -9.40
N ALA A 325 -6.66 1.62 -10.02
CA ALA A 325 -6.47 1.51 -11.47
C ALA A 325 -7.70 1.95 -12.30
N ASN A 326 -8.92 1.83 -11.75
CA ASN A 326 -10.17 2.20 -12.41
C ASN A 326 -10.50 3.68 -12.22
N GLU A 327 -10.24 4.22 -11.02
CA GLU A 327 -10.46 5.62 -10.67
C GLU A 327 -9.11 6.26 -10.32
N ARG A 328 -8.38 6.65 -11.37
CA ARG A 328 -6.92 6.84 -11.33
C ARG A 328 -6.40 7.97 -10.43
N THR A 329 -7.26 8.86 -9.95
CA THR A 329 -6.91 9.92 -8.99
C THR A 329 -7.25 9.57 -7.55
N ILE A 330 -7.90 8.43 -7.30
CA ILE A 330 -8.25 7.95 -5.98
C ILE A 330 -7.07 7.19 -5.38
N LEU A 331 -6.49 7.79 -4.35
CA LEU A 331 -5.48 7.19 -3.50
C LEU A 331 -6.14 6.26 -2.48
N HIS A 332 -5.66 5.02 -2.37
CA HIS A 332 -6.17 4.03 -1.40
C HIS A 332 -6.02 4.50 0.04
N SER A 333 -4.82 4.96 0.41
CA SER A 333 -4.51 5.52 1.72
C SER A 333 -3.20 6.33 1.63
N MET A 334 -3.08 7.38 2.45
CA MET A 334 -1.80 8.07 2.68
C MET A 334 -0.84 7.30 3.60
N GLY A 335 -1.25 6.15 4.12
CA GLY A 335 -0.44 5.28 4.97
C GLY A 335 -1.26 4.37 5.87
N GLU A 336 -0.76 3.16 6.13
CA GLU A 336 -1.46 2.13 6.89
C GLU A 336 -0.73 1.77 8.20
N THR A 337 -1.52 1.35 9.19
CA THR A 337 -1.04 0.92 10.50
C THR A 337 -1.85 -0.27 11.00
N ILE A 338 -1.43 -0.88 12.11
CA ILE A 338 -2.15 -1.96 12.78
C ILE A 338 -2.79 -1.41 14.06
N ASP A 339 -4.12 -1.49 14.17
CA ASP A 339 -4.83 -1.24 15.44
C ASP A 339 -4.35 -2.30 16.44
N ALA A 340 -3.53 -1.92 17.42
CA ALA A 340 -2.93 -2.87 18.35
C ALA A 340 -3.95 -3.59 19.26
N HIS A 341 -5.16 -3.04 19.45
CA HIS A 341 -6.20 -3.64 20.28
C HIS A 341 -7.07 -4.64 19.53
N LYS A 342 -7.42 -4.34 18.28
CA LYS A 342 -8.17 -5.25 17.41
C LYS A 342 -7.24 -6.17 16.63
N PHE A 343 -5.98 -5.80 16.49
CA PHE A 343 -5.00 -6.45 15.63
C PHE A 343 -5.48 -6.56 14.18
N TRP A 344 -5.85 -5.42 13.58
CA TRP A 344 -6.32 -5.33 12.20
C TRP A 344 -5.67 -4.11 11.55
N TRP A 345 -5.32 -4.21 10.27
CA TRP A 345 -4.79 -3.08 9.52
C TRP A 345 -5.86 -2.02 9.24
N GLY A 346 -5.42 -0.80 8.98
CA GLY A 346 -6.26 0.29 8.51
C GLY A 346 -5.46 1.56 8.28
N ALA A 347 -6.11 2.58 7.72
CA ALA A 347 -5.48 3.87 7.49
C ALA A 347 -5.03 4.52 8.81
N VAL A 348 -3.83 5.12 8.83
CA VAL A 348 -3.33 5.93 9.96
C VAL A 348 -4.29 7.09 10.23
N ASN A 349 -4.74 7.75 9.16
CA ASN A 349 -5.81 8.73 9.22
C ASN A 349 -7.04 8.22 8.44
N PRO A 350 -8.13 7.83 9.13
CA PRO A 350 -9.35 7.36 8.47
C PRO A 350 -9.97 8.36 7.48
N GLU A 351 -9.76 9.67 7.65
CA GLU A 351 -10.27 10.70 6.74
C GLU A 351 -9.47 10.80 5.42
N LEU A 352 -8.35 10.09 5.34
CA LEU A 352 -7.49 9.97 4.16
C LEU A 352 -7.49 8.54 3.59
N ALA A 353 -8.43 7.70 4.02
CA ALA A 353 -8.74 6.46 3.33
C ALA A 353 -9.60 6.76 2.10
N THR A 354 -9.21 6.23 0.93
CA THR A 354 -9.91 6.38 -0.34
C THR A 354 -10.14 7.87 -0.69
N VAL A 355 -9.05 8.60 -0.90
CA VAL A 355 -9.08 10.06 -1.15
C VAL A 355 -8.86 10.37 -2.64
N ASP A 356 -9.82 11.08 -3.25
CA ASP A 356 -9.65 11.60 -4.61
C ASP A 356 -8.79 12.86 -4.61
N LEU A 357 -7.57 12.74 -5.14
CA LEU A 357 -6.62 13.84 -5.22
C LEU A 357 -6.94 14.86 -6.32
N ALA A 358 -7.88 14.57 -7.23
CA ALA A 358 -8.41 15.58 -8.14
C ALA A 358 -9.26 16.63 -7.40
N GLN A 359 -9.92 16.21 -6.32
CA GLN A 359 -10.77 17.06 -5.49
C GLN A 359 -10.00 17.64 -4.29
N ARG A 360 -9.27 16.76 -3.59
CA ARG A 360 -8.56 17.07 -2.35
C ARG A 360 -7.06 17.13 -2.63
N THR A 361 -6.53 18.33 -2.70
CA THR A 361 -5.14 18.65 -3.02
C THR A 361 -4.37 19.13 -1.80
N ILE A 362 -3.04 19.15 -1.91
CA ILE A 362 -2.14 19.70 -0.88
C ILE A 362 -2.52 21.17 -0.56
N ARG A 363 -3.07 21.92 -1.53
CA ARG A 363 -3.46 23.33 -1.38
C ARG A 363 -4.84 23.55 -0.76
N ASN A 364 -5.70 22.54 -0.65
CA ASN A 364 -7.06 22.72 -0.11
C ASN A 364 -7.42 21.76 1.04
N ASP A 365 -6.67 20.68 1.25
CA ASP A 365 -6.86 19.79 2.40
C ASP A 365 -5.64 19.83 3.35
N PRO A 366 -5.75 20.51 4.50
CA PRO A 366 -4.68 20.54 5.50
C PRO A 366 -4.22 19.17 5.98
N ARG A 367 -5.07 18.14 5.91
CA ARG A 367 -4.72 16.77 6.36
C ARG A 367 -3.64 16.15 5.47
N LEU A 368 -3.60 16.47 4.18
CA LEU A 368 -2.56 16.04 3.23
C LEU A 368 -1.19 16.69 3.49
N ASN A 369 -1.14 17.71 4.35
CA ASN A 369 0.11 18.41 4.69
C ASN A 369 0.79 17.81 5.93
N ARG A 370 0.20 16.83 6.61
CA ARG A 370 0.83 16.13 7.74
C ARG A 370 1.72 15.00 7.24
N ARG A 371 2.84 14.75 7.94
CA ARG A 371 3.59 13.51 7.73
C ARG A 371 2.77 12.35 8.30
N ILE A 372 2.67 11.26 7.55
CA ILE A 372 1.99 10.04 7.99
C ILE A 372 3.07 8.99 8.27
N ASP A 373 3.20 8.62 9.54
CA ASP A 373 4.10 7.54 9.99
C ASP A 373 3.33 6.21 9.96
N VAL A 374 3.87 5.21 9.29
CA VAL A 374 3.20 3.93 8.97
C VAL A 374 3.78 2.77 9.76
N ALA A 375 3.02 1.67 9.89
CA ALA A 375 3.55 0.42 10.48
C ALA A 375 4.13 -0.53 9.42
N TYR A 376 3.63 -0.46 8.19
CA TYR A 376 4.04 -1.28 7.06
C TYR A 376 3.66 -0.58 5.74
N ASN A 377 4.10 -1.14 4.61
CA ASN A 377 3.59 -0.81 3.29
C ASN A 377 3.31 -2.11 2.54
N GLY A 378 2.23 -2.16 1.76
CA GLY A 378 1.94 -3.32 0.93
C GLY A 378 3.00 -3.54 -0.15
N TRP A 379 3.06 -4.78 -0.65
CA TRP A 379 4.09 -5.23 -1.59
C TRP A 379 3.76 -4.99 -3.07
N TRP A 380 2.72 -4.20 -3.35
CA TRP A 380 2.44 -3.66 -4.69
C TRP A 380 3.57 -2.78 -5.22
N MET A 381 4.33 -2.12 -4.32
CA MET A 381 5.58 -1.39 -4.59
C MET A 381 6.31 -1.17 -3.26
N CYS A 382 7.34 -1.96 -2.98
CA CYS A 382 8.07 -1.89 -1.72
C CYS A 382 9.58 -2.13 -1.92
N LEU A 383 10.37 -1.08 -1.73
CA LEU A 383 11.83 -1.12 -1.81
C LEU A 383 12.41 -1.49 -0.44
N ILE A 384 13.14 -2.60 -0.39
CA ILE A 384 13.71 -3.15 0.85
C ILE A 384 15.24 -3.21 0.71
N PRO A 385 15.99 -2.59 1.64
CA PRO A 385 17.45 -2.69 1.63
C PRO A 385 17.93 -4.13 1.86
N LYS A 386 18.97 -4.54 1.14
CA LYS A 386 19.60 -5.86 1.31
C LYS A 386 19.99 -6.18 2.76
N PRO A 387 20.56 -5.23 3.55
CA PRO A 387 20.85 -5.48 4.97
C PRO A 387 19.61 -5.79 5.81
N VAL A 388 18.44 -5.23 5.48
CA VAL A 388 17.20 -5.50 6.20
C VAL A 388 16.77 -6.95 5.97
N VAL A 389 16.75 -7.40 4.71
CA VAL A 389 16.41 -8.79 4.37
C VAL A 389 17.40 -9.78 5.00
N ALA A 390 18.70 -9.44 4.99
CA ALA A 390 19.73 -10.28 5.58
C ALA A 390 19.58 -10.43 7.11
N GLU A 391 19.15 -9.37 7.80
CA GLU A 391 18.99 -9.35 9.25
C GLU A 391 17.70 -10.04 9.71
N ILE A 392 16.55 -9.70 9.10
CA ILE A 392 15.24 -10.15 9.60
C ILE A 392 14.69 -11.37 8.86
N GLY A 393 15.34 -11.80 7.78
CA GLY A 393 14.95 -12.92 6.94
C GLY A 393 13.88 -12.58 5.91
N LEU A 394 13.33 -13.61 5.26
CA LEU A 394 12.33 -13.52 4.20
C LEU A 394 10.90 -13.35 4.78
N SER A 395 9.88 -13.52 3.94
CA SER A 395 8.48 -13.48 4.39
C SER A 395 8.16 -14.64 5.33
N LEU A 396 7.13 -14.47 6.18
CA LEU A 396 6.48 -15.62 6.78
C LEU A 396 5.81 -16.47 5.70
N PRO A 397 5.86 -17.81 5.77
CA PRO A 397 5.25 -18.71 4.80
C PRO A 397 3.72 -18.73 4.95
N PHE A 398 3.08 -17.67 4.50
CA PHE A 398 1.65 -17.41 4.66
C PHE A 398 0.81 -17.71 3.41
N PHE A 399 1.42 -17.92 2.25
CA PHE A 399 0.78 -17.98 0.93
C PHE A 399 0.22 -16.60 0.53
N ILE A 400 -0.85 -16.17 1.20
CA ILE A 400 -1.41 -14.81 1.30
C ILE A 400 -2.16 -14.80 2.64
N LYS A 401 -2.63 -13.74 3.28
CA LYS A 401 -2.27 -12.31 3.30
C LYS A 401 -1.43 -12.05 4.57
N TRP A 402 -1.27 -10.81 5.01
CA TRP A 402 -0.56 -10.38 6.25
C TRP A 402 0.97 -10.44 6.18
N ASP A 403 1.54 -11.00 5.13
CA ASP A 403 2.98 -11.10 4.93
C ASP A 403 3.65 -9.71 4.91
N ASP A 404 3.09 -8.76 4.17
CA ASP A 404 3.56 -7.36 4.14
C ASP A 404 3.50 -6.66 5.51
N SER A 405 2.37 -6.82 6.18
CA SER A 405 2.03 -6.19 7.45
C SER A 405 2.88 -6.74 8.58
N GLU A 406 3.06 -8.06 8.61
CA GLU A 406 3.95 -8.72 9.56
C GLU A 406 5.39 -8.32 9.32
N TYR A 407 5.85 -8.27 8.07
CA TYR A 407 7.22 -7.90 7.75
C TYR A 407 7.54 -6.46 8.22
N GLY A 408 6.62 -5.52 8.06
CA GLY A 408 6.75 -4.16 8.59
C GLY A 408 6.85 -4.11 10.12
N LEU A 409 6.03 -4.88 10.84
CA LEU A 409 6.11 -4.99 12.30
C LEU A 409 7.45 -5.61 12.76
N ARG A 410 7.87 -6.71 12.12
CA ARG A 410 9.11 -7.41 12.41
C ARG A 410 10.33 -6.54 12.12
N ALA A 411 10.32 -5.77 11.03
CA ALA A 411 11.36 -4.80 10.71
C ALA A 411 11.47 -3.70 11.78
N ALA A 412 10.33 -3.15 12.23
CA ALA A 412 10.30 -2.13 13.27
C ALA A 412 10.85 -2.64 14.61
N GLU A 413 10.58 -3.90 14.98
CA GLU A 413 11.14 -4.55 16.18
C GLU A 413 12.68 -4.69 16.13
N HIS A 414 13.27 -4.71 14.92
CA HIS A 414 14.72 -4.71 14.70
C HIS A 414 15.30 -3.30 14.45
N GLY A 415 14.49 -2.25 14.61
CA GLY A 415 14.92 -0.86 14.43
C GLY A 415 14.97 -0.38 12.98
N PHE A 416 14.40 -1.14 12.03
CA PHE A 416 14.26 -0.72 10.64
C PHE A 416 12.86 -0.11 10.42
N PRO A 417 12.75 1.21 10.23
CA PRO A 417 11.46 1.85 10.00
C PRO A 417 10.91 1.52 8.60
N THR A 418 9.60 1.72 8.44
CA THR A 418 8.93 1.73 7.13
C THR A 418 8.38 3.12 6.83
N VAL A 419 8.51 3.56 5.58
CA VAL A 419 8.01 4.84 5.09
C VAL A 419 7.22 4.61 3.80
N SER A 420 5.93 4.98 3.79
CA SER A 420 5.18 5.17 2.54
C SER A 420 5.53 6.56 1.98
N LEU A 421 6.32 6.61 0.91
CA LEU A 421 6.90 7.85 0.38
C LEU A 421 5.92 8.54 -0.58
N PRO A 422 5.39 9.74 -0.25
CA PRO A 422 4.60 10.50 -1.20
C PRO A 422 5.44 10.87 -2.44
N GLY A 423 4.84 10.77 -3.62
CA GLY A 423 5.53 10.96 -4.90
C GLY A 423 6.09 9.67 -5.51
N ALA A 424 6.07 8.53 -4.80
CA ALA A 424 6.27 7.19 -5.35
C ALA A 424 4.94 6.43 -5.32
N ALA A 425 4.52 5.83 -6.44
CA ALA A 425 3.22 5.15 -6.49
C ALA A 425 3.07 4.15 -7.64
N VAL A 426 2.04 3.32 -7.50
CA VAL A 426 1.50 2.44 -8.55
C VAL A 426 0.00 2.66 -8.72
N TRP A 427 -0.56 2.27 -9.86
CA TRP A 427 -2.00 2.06 -10.05
C TRP A 427 -2.28 0.56 -10.03
N HIS A 428 -3.18 0.12 -9.15
CA HIS A 428 -3.50 -1.29 -8.98
C HIS A 428 -5.01 -1.46 -8.80
N VAL A 429 -5.54 -2.61 -9.20
CA VAL A 429 -6.97 -2.92 -9.09
C VAL A 429 -7.36 -2.96 -7.61
N PRO A 430 -8.38 -2.20 -7.17
CA PRO A 430 -8.78 -2.20 -5.78
C PRO A 430 -9.42 -3.54 -5.39
N TRP A 431 -9.13 -4.01 -4.18
CA TRP A 431 -9.78 -5.19 -3.59
C TRP A 431 -11.17 -4.89 -3.04
N THR A 432 -11.60 -3.62 -2.96
CA THR A 432 -12.90 -3.23 -2.39
C THR A 432 -14.11 -3.83 -3.11
N GLU A 433 -13.93 -4.25 -4.37
CA GLU A 433 -14.97 -4.92 -5.17
C GLU A 433 -15.05 -6.43 -4.92
N LYS A 434 -14.00 -7.04 -4.35
CA LYS A 434 -13.91 -8.48 -4.06
C LYS A 434 -14.08 -8.71 -2.55
N ASP A 435 -15.15 -9.39 -2.14
CA ASP A 435 -15.39 -9.74 -0.73
C ASP A 435 -14.53 -10.96 -0.31
N ASP A 436 -13.21 -10.76 -0.23
CA ASP A 436 -12.20 -11.79 0.11
C ASP A 436 -12.36 -12.36 1.53
N GLY A 437 -13.17 -11.70 2.37
CA GLY A 437 -13.59 -12.22 3.67
C GLY A 437 -14.60 -13.38 3.59
N LEU A 438 -15.20 -13.62 2.42
CA LEU A 438 -16.26 -14.62 2.21
C LEU A 438 -15.82 -15.85 1.41
N ASP A 439 -14.67 -15.79 0.74
CA ASP A 439 -14.18 -16.87 -0.12
C ASP A 439 -13.12 -17.75 0.59
N TRP A 440 -12.35 -18.50 -0.20
CA TRP A 440 -11.28 -19.37 0.29
C TRP A 440 -10.19 -18.60 1.08
N GLN A 441 -10.05 -17.29 0.86
CA GLN A 441 -9.07 -16.44 1.52
C GLN A 441 -9.42 -16.17 3.00
N ALA A 442 -10.68 -16.40 3.41
CA ALA A 442 -11.10 -16.29 4.80
C ALA A 442 -10.28 -17.18 5.76
N TYR A 443 -9.82 -18.36 5.29
CA TYR A 443 -8.89 -19.21 6.03
C TYR A 443 -7.59 -18.46 6.37
N PHE A 444 -7.01 -17.81 5.37
CA PHE A 444 -5.73 -17.13 5.46
C PHE A 444 -5.80 -15.86 6.30
N HIS A 445 -6.84 -15.03 6.10
CA HIS A 445 -7.09 -13.87 6.97
C HIS A 445 -7.16 -14.27 8.44
N GLN A 446 -7.82 -15.40 8.74
CA GLN A 446 -7.98 -15.85 10.10
C GLN A 446 -6.68 -16.42 10.67
N ARG A 447 -6.06 -17.38 9.99
CA ARG A 447 -4.81 -18.01 10.46
C ARG A 447 -3.71 -16.97 10.64
N ASN A 448 -3.44 -16.18 9.61
CA ASN A 448 -2.25 -15.33 9.57
C ASN A 448 -2.37 -14.16 10.55
N ARG A 449 -3.56 -13.58 10.72
CA ARG A 449 -3.82 -12.58 11.76
C ARG A 449 -3.53 -13.10 13.15
N TRP A 450 -3.95 -14.32 13.47
CA TRP A 450 -3.66 -14.94 14.76
C TRP A 450 -2.17 -15.19 14.96
N VAL A 451 -1.48 -15.69 13.93
CA VAL A 451 -0.01 -15.87 13.98
C VAL A 451 0.70 -14.54 14.19
N ALA A 452 0.40 -13.52 13.39
CA ALA A 452 0.98 -12.18 13.53
C ALA A 452 0.68 -11.57 14.92
N ALA A 453 -0.53 -11.78 15.46
CA ALA A 453 -0.88 -11.32 16.81
C ALA A 453 -0.09 -12.04 17.91
N LEU A 454 0.14 -13.35 17.77
CA LEU A 454 0.96 -14.13 18.69
C LEU A 454 2.44 -13.69 18.65
N LEU A 455 2.93 -13.26 17.50
CA LEU A 455 4.28 -12.75 17.31
C LEU A 455 4.42 -11.33 17.88
N HIS A 456 3.56 -10.39 17.49
CA HIS A 456 3.81 -8.95 17.64
C HIS A 456 2.86 -8.20 18.57
N SER A 457 1.79 -8.82 19.09
CA SER A 457 0.86 -8.07 19.96
C SER A 457 1.58 -7.64 21.25
N PRO A 458 1.55 -6.33 21.59
CA PRO A 458 2.15 -5.84 22.84
C PRO A 458 1.26 -6.13 24.06
N TYR A 459 0.03 -6.62 23.84
CA TYR A 459 -0.94 -6.82 24.90
C TYR A 459 -1.02 -8.28 25.34
N PRO A 460 -1.21 -8.54 26.65
CA PRO A 460 -1.47 -9.89 27.12
C PRO A 460 -2.75 -10.43 26.47
N ARG A 461 -2.66 -11.64 25.91
CA ARG A 461 -3.79 -12.33 25.26
C ARG A 461 -4.41 -11.52 24.11
N GLY A 462 -3.65 -10.66 23.44
CA GLY A 462 -4.12 -9.91 22.27
C GLY A 462 -5.19 -8.84 22.55
N ALA A 463 -5.35 -8.40 23.80
CA ALA A 463 -6.37 -7.40 24.19
C ALA A 463 -7.80 -7.75 23.72
N SER A 464 -8.37 -6.96 22.81
CA SER A 464 -9.75 -7.17 22.31
C SER A 464 -9.82 -8.03 21.06
N PHE A 465 -8.68 -8.33 20.43
CA PHE A 465 -8.59 -9.11 19.21
C PHE A 465 -9.33 -10.45 19.31
N PRO A 466 -9.09 -11.34 20.31
CA PRO A 466 -9.80 -12.61 20.39
C PRO A 466 -11.32 -12.47 20.43
N LYS A 467 -11.82 -11.43 21.10
CA LYS A 467 -13.27 -11.14 21.18
C LYS A 467 -13.79 -10.68 19.81
N THR A 468 -13.07 -9.81 19.11
CA THR A 468 -13.45 -9.35 17.77
C THR A 468 -13.35 -10.44 16.71
N SER A 469 -12.39 -11.36 16.85
CA SER A 469 -12.26 -12.57 16.03
C SER A 469 -13.49 -13.47 16.21
N LEU A 470 -13.85 -13.80 17.46
CA LEU A 470 -15.05 -14.60 17.75
C LEU A 470 -16.32 -13.91 17.26
N ALA A 471 -16.43 -12.59 17.45
CA ALA A 471 -17.58 -11.83 16.95
C ALA A 471 -17.71 -11.88 15.42
N SER A 472 -16.60 -11.97 14.70
CA SER A 472 -16.57 -12.11 13.24
C SER A 472 -17.06 -13.51 12.82
N ASP A 473 -16.64 -14.57 13.52
CA ASP A 473 -17.16 -15.92 13.30
C ASP A 473 -18.68 -15.99 13.56
N VAL A 474 -19.14 -15.42 14.68
CA VAL A 474 -20.58 -15.35 15.00
C VAL A 474 -21.35 -14.59 13.92
N ARG A 475 -20.78 -13.50 13.39
CA ARG A 475 -21.40 -12.73 12.30
C ARG A 475 -21.51 -13.55 11.02
N ALA A 476 -20.46 -14.26 10.62
CA ALA A 476 -20.50 -15.14 9.44
C ALA A 476 -21.59 -16.22 9.59
N LEU A 477 -21.66 -16.86 10.76
CA LEU A 477 -22.69 -17.86 11.06
C LEU A 477 -24.11 -17.28 11.05
N LEU A 478 -24.32 -16.08 11.59
CA LEU A 478 -25.61 -15.37 11.53
C LEU A 478 -25.98 -14.92 10.12
N SER A 479 -24.98 -14.68 9.28
CA SER A 479 -25.15 -14.41 7.85
C SER A 479 -25.32 -15.66 7.00
N LEU A 480 -25.39 -16.87 7.58
CA LEU A 480 -25.48 -18.15 6.86
C LEU A 480 -24.29 -18.40 5.91
N GLN A 481 -23.13 -17.81 6.21
CA GLN A 481 -21.89 -17.96 5.47
C GLN A 481 -21.07 -19.10 6.08
N TYR A 482 -21.55 -20.33 5.90
CA TYR A 482 -20.98 -21.51 6.54
C TYR A 482 -19.65 -21.94 5.91
N TYR A 483 -19.46 -21.73 4.61
CA TYR A 483 -18.18 -22.01 3.96
C TYR A 483 -17.03 -21.19 4.57
N SER A 484 -17.19 -19.87 4.65
CA SER A 484 -16.16 -19.00 5.22
C SER A 484 -16.01 -19.22 6.72
N ALA A 485 -17.09 -19.49 7.46
CA ALA A 485 -17.03 -19.82 8.87
C ALA A 485 -16.22 -21.11 9.13
N ASP A 486 -16.35 -22.12 8.29
CA ASP A 486 -15.63 -23.40 8.41
C ASP A 486 -14.15 -23.24 8.10
N LEU A 487 -13.82 -22.45 7.07
CA LEU A 487 -12.44 -22.09 6.73
C LEU A 487 -11.76 -21.30 7.85
N ARG A 488 -12.45 -20.32 8.45
CA ARG A 488 -11.93 -19.57 9.61
C ARG A 488 -11.63 -20.50 10.78
N ARG A 489 -12.54 -21.43 11.11
CA ARG A 489 -12.30 -22.42 12.17
C ARG A 489 -11.13 -23.36 11.83
N GLN A 490 -10.97 -23.75 10.56
CA GLN A 490 -9.78 -24.52 10.14
C GLN A 490 -8.49 -23.71 10.38
N GLY A 491 -8.48 -22.41 10.06
CA GLY A 491 -7.34 -21.53 10.34
C GLY A 491 -6.98 -21.51 11.84
N LEU A 492 -7.98 -21.44 12.72
CA LEU A 492 -7.75 -21.49 14.17
C LEU A 492 -7.20 -22.83 14.66
N LYS A 493 -7.69 -23.95 14.09
CA LYS A 493 -7.16 -25.29 14.38
C LYS A 493 -5.69 -25.38 14.02
N ASP A 494 -5.31 -24.87 12.86
CA ASP A 494 -3.93 -24.89 12.39
C ASP A 494 -3.02 -24.03 13.27
N VAL A 495 -3.49 -22.86 13.76
CA VAL A 495 -2.75 -22.05 14.75
C VAL A 495 -2.47 -22.86 16.03
N LEU A 496 -3.42 -23.67 16.48
CA LEU A 496 -3.26 -24.50 17.68
C LEU A 496 -2.26 -25.67 17.51
N LEU A 497 -1.92 -26.04 16.27
CA LEU A 497 -0.89 -27.04 15.96
C LEU A 497 0.54 -26.49 16.18
N GLY A 498 0.71 -25.17 16.26
CA GLY A 498 2.01 -24.51 16.35
C GLY A 498 2.64 -24.23 14.98
N PRO A 499 3.87 -23.67 14.95
CA PRO A 499 4.47 -23.08 13.75
C PRO A 499 4.84 -24.07 12.63
N GLY A 500 5.10 -25.34 12.95
CA GLY A 500 5.69 -26.32 12.02
C GLY A 500 4.85 -26.63 10.78
N HIS A 501 3.57 -26.27 10.75
CA HIS A 501 2.70 -26.50 9.59
C HIS A 501 2.83 -25.43 8.50
N LEU A 502 3.43 -24.26 8.77
CA LEU A 502 3.32 -23.13 7.87
C LEU A 502 3.97 -23.41 6.50
N HIS A 503 5.26 -23.76 6.46
CA HIS A 503 5.97 -24.15 5.22
C HIS A 503 5.32 -25.34 4.51
N PRO A 504 5.04 -26.49 5.17
CA PRO A 504 4.37 -27.62 4.52
C PRO A 504 3.02 -27.28 3.89
N SER A 505 2.25 -26.38 4.50
CA SER A 505 0.90 -26.03 4.04
C SER A 505 0.87 -25.15 2.79
N MET A 506 2.00 -24.55 2.40
CA MET A 506 2.09 -23.60 1.27
C MET A 506 1.61 -24.21 -0.05
N HIS A 507 1.93 -25.48 -0.30
CA HIS A 507 1.64 -26.15 -1.56
C HIS A 507 0.19 -26.62 -1.70
N THR A 508 -0.49 -26.94 -0.59
CA THR A 508 -1.77 -27.66 -0.66
C THR A 508 -2.96 -26.84 -0.15
N ARG A 509 -2.74 -25.96 0.83
CA ARG A 509 -3.85 -25.40 1.62
C ARG A 509 -4.80 -24.53 0.80
N ALA A 510 -4.28 -23.78 -0.16
CA ALA A 510 -5.10 -22.95 -1.03
C ALA A 510 -5.99 -23.78 -1.96
N ALA A 511 -5.51 -24.94 -2.43
CA ALA A 511 -6.30 -25.87 -3.23
C ALA A 511 -7.35 -26.59 -2.38
N GLU A 512 -6.98 -27.04 -1.18
CA GLU A 512 -7.90 -27.66 -0.21
C GLU A 512 -9.03 -26.71 0.22
N ALA A 513 -8.71 -25.44 0.50
CA ALA A 513 -9.70 -24.43 0.86
C ALA A 513 -10.73 -24.22 -0.26
N ARG A 514 -10.26 -24.07 -1.52
CA ARG A 514 -11.15 -23.95 -2.69
C ARG A 514 -11.97 -25.22 -2.94
N ALA A 515 -11.37 -26.40 -2.77
CA ALA A 515 -12.07 -27.67 -2.98
C ALA A 515 -13.27 -27.83 -2.03
N LYS A 516 -13.17 -27.33 -0.80
CA LYS A 516 -14.27 -27.32 0.17
C LYS A 516 -15.49 -26.54 -0.30
N ALA A 517 -15.36 -25.56 -1.21
CA ALA A 517 -16.52 -24.81 -1.72
C ALA A 517 -17.60 -25.72 -2.33
N LYS A 518 -17.20 -26.89 -2.85
CA LYS A 518 -18.12 -27.90 -3.36
C LYS A 518 -19.04 -28.47 -2.28
N GLU A 519 -18.74 -28.37 -0.99
CA GLU A 519 -19.57 -28.92 0.08
C GLU A 519 -20.68 -27.96 0.55
N TYR A 520 -20.67 -26.70 0.09
CA TYR A 520 -21.50 -25.63 0.64
C TYR A 520 -22.31 -24.92 -0.45
N THR A 521 -23.59 -24.65 -0.19
CA THR A 521 -24.45 -23.93 -1.14
C THR A 521 -24.12 -22.44 -1.20
N ASP A 522 -23.61 -21.86 -0.11
CA ASP A 522 -23.20 -20.46 -0.01
C ASP A 522 -21.85 -20.17 -0.69
N ALA A 523 -21.20 -21.19 -1.27
CA ALA A 523 -19.94 -21.07 -2.00
C ALA A 523 -20.00 -21.58 -3.46
N ARG A 524 -21.15 -22.11 -3.89
CA ARG A 524 -21.41 -22.52 -5.28
C ARG A 524 -22.09 -21.38 -6.02
N LEU A 525 -21.35 -20.67 -6.87
CA LEU A 525 -21.89 -19.57 -7.67
C LEU A 525 -22.87 -20.12 -8.72
N MET A 526 -24.07 -19.58 -8.74
CA MET A 526 -25.11 -19.88 -9.72
C MET A 526 -25.12 -18.74 -10.75
N THR A 527 -24.87 -19.07 -12.02
CA THR A 527 -24.79 -18.10 -13.13
C THR A 527 -25.93 -18.25 -14.11
N GLU A 528 -26.44 -19.47 -14.29
CA GLU A 528 -27.50 -19.75 -15.26
C GLU A 528 -28.89 -19.44 -14.71
N ALA A 529 -29.71 -18.76 -15.51
CA ALA A 529 -31.06 -18.38 -15.11
C ALA A 529 -31.93 -19.60 -14.72
N ALA A 530 -31.68 -20.75 -15.37
CA ALA A 530 -32.37 -22.01 -15.14
C ALA A 530 -32.01 -22.66 -13.79
N ASP A 531 -30.85 -22.33 -13.21
CA ASP A 531 -30.42 -22.89 -11.93
C ASP A 531 -31.09 -22.17 -10.75
N PHE A 532 -31.57 -20.94 -10.93
CA PHE A 532 -32.16 -20.18 -9.83
C PHE A 532 -33.46 -20.83 -9.32
N PRO A 533 -33.52 -21.24 -8.04
CA PRO A 533 -34.73 -21.79 -7.46
C PRO A 533 -35.86 -20.76 -7.41
N VAL A 534 -37.09 -21.24 -7.51
CA VAL A 534 -38.28 -20.39 -7.43
C VAL A 534 -38.37 -19.71 -6.05
N VAL A 535 -38.55 -18.39 -6.06
CA VAL A 535 -38.63 -17.59 -4.83
C VAL A 535 -40.06 -17.58 -4.31
N HIS A 536 -40.27 -18.12 -3.11
CA HIS A 536 -41.60 -18.26 -2.51
C HIS A 536 -41.82 -17.25 -1.37
N ARG A 537 -42.08 -15.99 -1.72
CA ARG A 537 -42.39 -14.91 -0.77
C ARG A 537 -43.77 -15.10 -0.12
N LYS A 538 -43.84 -15.60 1.12
CA LYS A 538 -45.07 -15.52 1.95
C LYS A 538 -45.10 -14.13 2.62
N LYS A 539 -45.60 -13.12 1.89
CA LYS A 539 -45.55 -11.67 2.20
C LYS A 539 -44.12 -11.08 2.16
N PRO A 540 -43.93 -9.80 1.79
CA PRO A 540 -42.62 -9.15 1.91
C PRO A 540 -42.20 -9.23 3.37
N ALA A 541 -41.07 -9.88 3.67
CA ALA A 541 -40.47 -9.75 4.99
C ALA A 541 -40.21 -8.25 5.24
N PRO A 542 -40.53 -7.70 6.42
CA PRO A 542 -40.16 -6.32 6.72
C PRO A 542 -38.67 -6.17 6.47
N VAL A 543 -38.29 -5.17 5.67
CA VAL A 543 -36.88 -4.88 5.36
C VAL A 543 -36.14 -4.85 6.69
N GLY A 544 -35.20 -5.78 6.87
CA GLY A 544 -34.46 -5.88 8.13
C GLY A 544 -33.77 -4.56 8.40
N THR A 545 -34.33 -3.73 9.28
CA THR A 545 -33.80 -2.39 9.51
C THR A 545 -32.37 -2.48 10.02
N LYS A 546 -31.49 -1.58 9.63
CA LYS A 546 -30.18 -1.48 10.26
C LYS A 546 -30.41 -1.23 11.76
N PRO A 547 -29.70 -1.92 12.68
CA PRO A 547 -29.80 -1.58 14.09
C PRO A 547 -29.19 -0.19 14.32
N ASP A 548 -30.02 0.78 14.69
CA ASP A 548 -29.59 2.19 14.87
C ASP A 548 -29.11 2.50 16.29
N SER A 549 -29.23 1.53 17.21
CA SER A 549 -28.77 1.65 18.59
C SER A 549 -28.16 0.35 19.10
N ARG A 550 -27.33 0.45 20.16
CA ARG A 550 -26.75 -0.74 20.84
C ARG A 550 -27.83 -1.70 21.35
N ALA A 551 -28.94 -1.17 21.87
CA ALA A 551 -30.05 -1.99 22.35
C ALA A 551 -30.70 -2.80 21.21
N GLN A 552 -30.95 -2.17 20.05
CA GLN A 552 -31.47 -2.85 18.87
C GLN A 552 -30.47 -3.86 18.29
N PHE A 553 -29.18 -3.54 18.32
CA PHE A 553 -28.13 -4.48 17.89
C PHE A 553 -28.17 -5.76 18.72
N ILE A 554 -28.19 -5.61 20.05
CA ILE A 554 -28.23 -6.74 20.99
C ILE A 554 -29.52 -7.54 20.83
N SER A 555 -30.68 -6.89 20.74
CA SER A 555 -31.97 -7.59 20.60
C SER A 555 -32.05 -8.39 19.30
N LYS A 556 -31.58 -7.82 18.18
CA LYS A 556 -31.51 -8.53 16.89
C LYS A 556 -30.51 -9.67 16.91
N ALA A 557 -29.36 -9.51 17.58
CA ALA A 557 -28.39 -10.59 17.74
C ALA A 557 -28.99 -11.75 18.55
N ILE A 558 -29.65 -11.47 19.67
CA ILE A 558 -30.33 -12.49 20.49
C ILE A 558 -31.44 -13.18 19.70
N ALA A 559 -32.30 -12.42 19.00
CA ALA A 559 -33.37 -12.98 18.19
C ALA A 559 -32.82 -13.87 17.05
N GLY A 560 -31.78 -13.39 16.36
CA GLY A 560 -31.09 -14.12 15.31
C GLY A 560 -30.52 -15.44 15.85
N ILE A 561 -29.71 -15.39 16.91
CA ILE A 561 -29.16 -16.58 17.57
C ILE A 561 -30.29 -17.53 17.96
N THR A 562 -31.33 -17.04 18.66
CA THR A 562 -32.47 -17.87 19.10
C THR A 562 -33.11 -18.60 17.93
N LYS A 563 -33.35 -17.91 16.80
CA LYS A 563 -33.89 -18.53 15.59
C LYS A 563 -32.97 -19.63 15.03
N GLN A 564 -31.66 -19.43 15.05
CA GLN A 564 -30.70 -20.43 14.55
C GLN A 564 -30.73 -21.74 15.37
N PHE A 565 -31.17 -21.69 16.64
CA PHE A 565 -31.33 -22.88 17.49
C PHE A 565 -32.68 -23.60 17.29
N LEU A 566 -33.67 -22.95 16.68
CA LEU A 566 -34.97 -23.57 16.40
C LEU A 566 -34.89 -24.55 15.22
N PRO A 567 -35.73 -25.61 15.21
CA PRO A 567 -35.86 -26.50 14.05
C PRO A 567 -36.18 -25.72 12.75
N GLU A 568 -35.79 -26.29 11.61
CA GLU A 568 -36.02 -25.68 10.30
C GLU A 568 -37.46 -25.77 9.80
N GLY A 569 -38.30 -26.63 10.38
CA GLY A 569 -39.68 -26.86 9.94
C GLY A 569 -39.75 -27.68 8.63
N GLU A 570 -40.93 -28.25 8.33
CA GLU A 570 -41.13 -29.15 7.18
C GLU A 570 -41.11 -28.43 5.81
N HIS A 571 -40.62 -29.13 4.76
CA HIS A 571 -40.60 -28.73 3.34
C HIS A 571 -39.77 -27.48 2.95
N ARG A 572 -38.49 -27.41 3.37
CA ARG A 572 -37.66 -26.21 3.19
C ARG A 572 -36.42 -26.32 2.30
N GLU A 573 -36.00 -27.52 1.90
CA GLU A 573 -34.81 -27.71 1.05
C GLU A 573 -34.95 -27.12 -0.37
N ASP A 574 -36.17 -26.78 -0.82
CA ASP A 574 -36.40 -26.20 -2.15
C ASP A 574 -36.89 -24.74 -2.12
N ARG A 575 -37.07 -24.16 -0.93
CA ARG A 575 -37.85 -22.94 -0.78
C ARG A 575 -36.97 -21.73 -0.44
N VAL A 576 -36.62 -20.94 -1.45
CA VAL A 576 -35.97 -19.63 -1.26
C VAL A 576 -36.97 -18.59 -0.75
N GLU A 577 -36.65 -17.91 0.34
CA GLU A 577 -37.54 -16.96 1.01
C GLU A 577 -37.37 -15.53 0.48
N ASP A 578 -36.16 -15.13 0.07
CA ASP A 578 -35.88 -13.81 -0.49
C ASP A 578 -34.68 -13.81 -1.46
N VAL A 579 -34.56 -12.71 -2.22
CA VAL A 579 -33.41 -12.39 -3.08
C VAL A 579 -32.81 -11.08 -2.59
N LEU A 580 -31.52 -11.11 -2.27
CA LEU A 580 -30.77 -10.00 -1.70
C LEU A 580 -29.63 -9.61 -2.63
N SER A 581 -29.35 -8.32 -2.74
CA SER A 581 -28.08 -7.87 -3.27
C SER A 581 -26.95 -8.15 -2.28
N SER A 582 -25.70 -8.17 -2.76
CA SER A 582 -24.50 -8.18 -1.91
C SER A 582 -24.50 -7.06 -0.85
N THR A 583 -25.04 -5.90 -1.18
CA THR A 583 -25.16 -4.74 -0.29
C THR A 583 -26.22 -4.93 0.80
N ASP A 584 -27.30 -5.66 0.51
CA ASP A 584 -28.42 -5.94 1.42
C ASP A 584 -28.22 -7.19 2.27
N ALA A 585 -27.27 -8.06 1.89
CA ALA A 585 -26.92 -9.32 2.55
C ALA A 585 -26.22 -9.11 3.90
N ARG A 586 -26.90 -8.48 4.85
CA ARG A 586 -26.40 -8.16 6.18
C ARG A 586 -26.92 -9.14 7.22
N TRP A 587 -26.12 -9.43 8.25
CA TRP A 587 -26.43 -10.45 9.27
C TRP A 587 -27.79 -10.25 9.95
N TRP A 588 -28.22 -9.01 10.18
CA TRP A 588 -29.52 -8.72 10.81
C TRP A 588 -30.73 -9.01 9.91
N ARG A 589 -30.52 -9.13 8.59
CA ARG A 589 -31.54 -9.57 7.63
C ARG A 589 -31.46 -11.08 7.43
N LEU A 590 -30.26 -11.59 7.14
CA LEU A 590 -30.01 -13.02 6.88
C LEU A 590 -30.32 -13.93 8.08
N ALA A 591 -30.03 -13.50 9.30
CA ALA A 591 -30.33 -14.28 10.51
C ALA A 591 -31.83 -14.56 10.70
N ASN A 592 -32.69 -13.76 10.05
CA ASN A 592 -34.13 -13.90 10.06
C ASN A 592 -34.67 -14.72 8.88
N LEU A 593 -33.82 -15.26 8.03
CA LEU A 593 -34.19 -16.11 6.89
C LEU A 593 -33.72 -17.55 7.12
N ASN A 594 -34.28 -18.47 6.35
CA ASN A 594 -33.84 -19.86 6.29
C ASN A 594 -33.21 -20.19 4.95
N SER A 595 -33.54 -19.44 3.91
CA SER A 595 -32.93 -19.56 2.60
C SER A 595 -33.03 -18.23 1.86
N ALA A 596 -31.94 -17.77 1.26
CA ALA A 596 -31.88 -16.56 0.45
C ALA A 596 -30.94 -16.74 -0.74
N LEU A 597 -31.28 -16.15 -1.89
CA LEU A 597 -30.32 -15.93 -2.96
C LEU A 597 -29.61 -14.60 -2.72
N VAL A 598 -28.29 -14.61 -2.73
CA VAL A 598 -27.46 -13.42 -2.53
C VAL A 598 -26.63 -13.19 -3.77
N SER A 599 -26.86 -12.08 -4.48
CA SER A 599 -26.04 -11.73 -5.64
C SER A 599 -24.58 -11.47 -5.23
N ASN A 600 -23.64 -11.80 -6.10
CA ASN A 600 -22.25 -11.38 -5.91
C ASN A 600 -22.09 -9.87 -6.18
N ALA A 601 -20.96 -9.30 -5.75
CA ALA A 601 -20.68 -7.88 -5.90
C ALA A 601 -20.54 -7.45 -7.36
N GLU A 602 -19.96 -8.32 -8.20
CA GLU A 602 -19.78 -8.11 -9.64
C GLU A 602 -21.09 -8.23 -10.45
N GLY A 603 -22.15 -8.78 -9.86
CA GLY A 603 -23.42 -9.03 -10.55
C GLY A 603 -23.40 -10.20 -11.55
N SER A 604 -22.32 -10.99 -11.60
CA SER A 604 -22.18 -12.14 -12.51
C SER A 604 -22.93 -13.40 -12.06
N GLY A 605 -23.45 -13.44 -10.82
CA GLY A 605 -24.26 -14.56 -10.35
C GLY A 605 -24.79 -14.38 -8.93
N ALA A 606 -25.34 -15.45 -8.35
CA ALA A 606 -25.76 -15.46 -6.95
C ALA A 606 -25.41 -16.77 -6.23
N TRP A 607 -25.26 -16.70 -4.93
CA TRP A 607 -25.11 -17.86 -4.05
C TRP A 607 -26.41 -18.16 -3.32
N ARG A 608 -26.60 -19.43 -2.97
CA ARG A 608 -27.73 -19.86 -2.16
C ARG A 608 -27.32 -20.02 -0.71
N TYR A 609 -27.73 -19.08 0.12
CA TYR A 609 -27.48 -19.09 1.54
C TYR A 609 -28.59 -19.87 2.21
N GLN A 610 -28.27 -20.96 2.90
CA GLN A 610 -29.25 -21.84 3.50
C GLN A 610 -28.91 -22.12 4.96
N ARG A 611 -29.91 -21.97 5.83
CA ARG A 611 -29.78 -22.24 7.25
C ARG A 611 -29.71 -23.75 7.49
N ASP A 612 -28.73 -24.14 8.30
CA ASP A 612 -28.58 -25.47 8.88
C ASP A 612 -28.34 -25.31 10.39
N ALA A 613 -29.38 -25.58 11.18
CA ALA A 613 -29.41 -25.41 12.62
C ALA A 613 -28.44 -26.36 13.33
N LYS A 614 -28.19 -27.56 12.78
CA LYS A 614 -27.27 -28.53 13.36
C LYS A 614 -25.84 -28.09 13.10
N HIS A 615 -25.54 -27.68 11.87
CA HIS A 615 -24.25 -27.12 11.49
C HIS A 615 -23.94 -25.86 12.28
N TYR A 616 -24.89 -24.89 12.34
CA TYR A 616 -24.74 -23.65 13.11
C TYR A 616 -24.38 -23.92 14.58
N ARG A 617 -25.13 -24.81 15.26
CA ARG A 617 -24.89 -25.15 16.67
C ARG A 617 -23.50 -25.73 16.89
N ARG A 618 -23.10 -26.68 16.04
CA ARG A 618 -21.76 -27.29 16.08
C ARG A 618 -20.66 -26.26 15.83
N ALA A 619 -20.81 -25.47 14.77
CA ALA A 619 -19.84 -24.46 14.36
C ALA A 619 -19.65 -23.36 15.41
N LEU A 620 -20.74 -22.89 16.02
CA LEU A 620 -20.71 -21.89 17.08
C LEU A 620 -20.00 -22.44 18.34
N ALA A 621 -20.38 -23.64 18.79
CA ALA A 621 -19.76 -24.27 19.95
C ALA A 621 -18.25 -24.51 19.71
N GLU A 622 -17.88 -24.98 18.53
CA GLU A 622 -16.49 -25.19 18.13
C GLU A 622 -15.70 -23.87 18.06
N SER A 623 -16.27 -22.81 17.46
CA SER A 623 -15.60 -21.51 17.42
C SER A 623 -15.36 -20.95 18.83
N ILE A 624 -16.33 -21.04 19.73
CA ILE A 624 -16.16 -20.62 21.14
C ILE A 624 -15.05 -21.44 21.81
N ALA A 625 -15.06 -22.76 21.64
CA ALA A 625 -14.04 -23.65 22.21
C ALA A 625 -12.64 -23.35 21.69
N LEU A 626 -12.47 -23.15 20.37
CA LEU A 626 -11.20 -22.80 19.74
C LEU A 626 -10.67 -21.46 20.25
N HIS A 627 -11.52 -20.43 20.36
CA HIS A 627 -11.11 -19.14 20.89
C HIS A 627 -10.73 -19.21 22.37
N ALA A 628 -11.49 -19.96 23.19
CA ALA A 628 -11.15 -20.17 24.59
C ALA A 628 -9.80 -20.88 24.74
N GLU A 629 -9.55 -21.89 23.91
CA GLU A 629 -8.29 -22.64 23.88
C GLU A 629 -7.10 -21.77 23.43
N LEU A 630 -7.26 -20.95 22.39
CA LEU A 630 -6.24 -20.00 21.94
C LEU A 630 -5.90 -18.97 23.03
N ILE A 631 -6.90 -18.44 23.72
CA ILE A 631 -6.69 -17.51 24.85
C ILE A 631 -5.96 -18.21 26.00
N ARG A 632 -6.34 -19.46 26.31
CA ARG A 632 -5.72 -20.26 27.37
C ARG A 632 -4.27 -20.59 27.06
N ARG A 633 -3.97 -20.97 25.82
CA ARG A 633 -2.62 -21.33 25.34
C ARG A 633 -1.80 -20.16 24.81
N TRP A 634 -2.34 -18.93 24.83
CA TRP A 634 -1.71 -17.74 24.23
C TRP A 634 -0.22 -17.61 24.55
N ALA A 635 0.15 -17.69 25.84
CA ALA A 635 1.54 -17.51 26.26
C ALA A 635 2.47 -18.62 25.76
N SER A 636 1.99 -19.86 25.68
CA SER A 636 2.77 -20.99 25.14
C SER A 636 2.91 -20.86 23.64
N LEU A 637 1.81 -20.62 22.93
CA LEU A 637 1.81 -20.46 21.47
C LEU A 637 2.66 -19.27 21.04
N SER A 638 2.52 -18.12 21.71
CA SER A 638 3.35 -16.94 21.41
C SER A 638 4.84 -17.24 21.56
N ARG A 639 5.23 -17.99 22.61
CA ARG A 639 6.62 -18.44 22.77
C ARG A 639 7.03 -19.41 21.66
N GLU A 640 6.24 -20.45 21.37
CA GLU A 640 6.51 -21.44 20.32
C GLU A 640 6.69 -20.78 18.94
N TYR A 641 5.81 -19.85 18.57
CA TYR A 641 5.90 -19.12 17.30
C TYR A 641 7.10 -18.17 17.26
N ARG A 642 7.41 -17.45 18.35
CA ARG A 642 8.58 -16.56 18.42
C ARG A 642 9.91 -17.33 18.39
N GLU A 643 9.99 -18.47 19.06
CA GLU A 643 11.17 -19.35 19.03
C GLU A 643 11.41 -19.93 17.64
N ALA A 644 10.34 -20.28 16.91
CA ALA A 644 10.43 -20.80 15.54
C ALA A 644 10.64 -19.72 14.48
N LEU A 645 10.37 -18.44 14.78
CA LEU A 645 10.40 -17.35 13.80
C LEU A 645 11.71 -17.28 13.00
N PRO A 646 12.92 -17.33 13.61
CA PRO A 646 14.17 -17.28 12.84
C PRO A 646 14.31 -18.42 11.83
N GLU A 647 13.84 -19.63 12.15
CA GLU A 647 13.85 -20.76 11.22
C GLU A 647 12.81 -20.56 10.11
N LEU A 648 11.57 -20.18 10.47
CA LEU A 648 10.46 -20.00 9.53
C LEU A 648 10.78 -19.00 8.41
N VAL A 649 11.56 -17.96 8.70
CA VAL A 649 11.88 -16.88 7.76
C VAL A 649 13.29 -17.00 7.20
N SER A 650 14.03 -18.05 7.59
CA SER A 650 15.39 -18.28 7.11
C SER A 650 15.44 -18.60 5.63
N VAL A 651 16.55 -18.23 5.00
CA VAL A 651 16.88 -18.60 3.63
C VAL A 651 16.81 -20.11 3.44
N GLN A 652 17.36 -20.89 4.39
CA GLN A 652 17.47 -22.34 4.29
C GLN A 652 16.11 -23.04 4.38
N ALA A 653 15.17 -22.52 5.17
CA ALA A 653 13.82 -23.08 5.22
C ALA A 653 13.06 -22.80 3.92
N TRP A 654 13.21 -21.59 3.37
CA TRP A 654 12.60 -21.21 2.10
C TRP A 654 13.19 -21.96 0.90
N GLU A 655 14.51 -22.23 0.85
CA GLU A 655 15.13 -23.06 -0.19
C GLU A 655 14.43 -24.42 -0.31
N LYS A 656 14.18 -25.08 0.83
CA LYS A 656 13.42 -26.35 0.85
C LYS A 656 12.00 -26.18 0.31
N THR A 657 11.32 -25.09 0.65
CA THR A 657 9.96 -24.80 0.18
C THR A 657 9.92 -24.49 -1.31
N PHE A 658 10.94 -23.82 -1.85
CA PHE A 658 11.14 -23.60 -3.28
C PHE A 658 11.50 -24.88 -4.04
N GLY A 659 12.03 -25.90 -3.35
CA GLY A 659 12.51 -27.14 -3.95
C GLY A 659 13.94 -27.02 -4.50
N LEU A 660 14.78 -26.19 -3.88
CA LEU A 660 16.18 -25.93 -4.26
C LEU A 660 17.19 -26.74 -3.44
#